data_AF-A0A7K9B4F2-F1
#
_entry.id   AF-A0A7K9B4F2-F1
#
_cell.length_a   1.000
_cell.length_b   1.000
_cell.length_c   1.000
_cell.angle_alpha   90.00
_cell.angle_beta   90.00
_cell.angle_gamma   90.00
#
_symmetry.space_group_name_H-M   'P 1'
#
loop_
_entity.id
_entity.type
_entity.pdbx_description
1 polymer ?
#
loop_
_entity_poly.entity_id
_entity_poly.type
_entity_poly.pdbx_seq_one_letter_code
_entity_poly.pdbx_strand_id
1 'polypeptide(L)'
;FTESSLVLNPISEYVSSEKVRLAWKTNVTASNSYTYRIEIESTGTSLQNRTSHVNSAEITELNPGTLYKFIVFALAADIKTEGEGVSTSQDTHLSHRLTSFQCEPVVKESNLTLTWKCPIGNNSGFKIKIWNDTWEKEQQISRCTEENSEETFRIGSLNYFTTYNVSITTLADTKESSPVQKICQTSITDPPTPAKGPSVKAVSHTSLSVAFSDFESVNGPLKAYAVIIITKATGCGSSKPELNYTYKDFKQKKTATYVTYIVDIGETQQSSFYSRNGTLTVNVGTGNTVHGYENGPLSPLHSYRARVAGFTRINFTEANIIVEEDSYASFSPCSEQVLLPQDPGLIAGAVIGCLLAILAVVAIGGYIFWKRRRKDRRNTEMSFSPIKSKLIKVENFESYFKKQQADSNCGFAEEYEELRPAGVHQPKFAAELTENRGKNRYNNVLPYDISRVKLSARSHATDDYINANYMPGYASKKAFIAAQGPLPNTIDDFWRMIWEKNIYSIVMLTKCVEQARTKCEQYWPDKQSMSYGDIIVTMVSEIVLPEWTIRDFTVENSNAPEIHTVRQFHFTSWPDHGVPETTDLLINFRHLVQEYNNQNPVDSPTLVHCSAGVGRTGTFIAIDRLIQQIEMENTVDVYGVVYDLRMHRPLMVQTEDQYVFLNQCVMDIIRSQKDKKADLIYQNMTAMAIYENFTPGPSFGKANGYHV
;
A
#
# COMPACT_ATOMS: atom_id res chain seq x y z
N PHE A 1 -3.16 -28.75 -101.49
CA PHE A 1 -2.89 -29.10 -100.09
C PHE A 1 -2.32 -27.86 -99.42
N THR A 2 -3.20 -27.04 -98.87
CA THR A 2 -2.79 -25.85 -98.10
C THR A 2 -2.22 -26.37 -96.78
N GLU A 3 -0.91 -26.27 -96.61
CA GLU A 3 -0.25 -26.54 -95.34
C GLU A 3 -0.89 -25.64 -94.27
N SER A 4 -1.30 -26.26 -93.15
CA SER A 4 -1.86 -25.53 -92.02
C SER A 4 -0.76 -24.64 -91.40
N SER A 5 -1.06 -23.35 -91.24
CA SER A 5 -0.17 -22.43 -90.53
C SER A 5 0.07 -22.97 -89.11
N LEU A 6 1.31 -23.32 -88.78
CA LEU A 6 1.70 -23.67 -87.43
C LEU A 6 1.65 -22.41 -86.56
N VAL A 7 0.73 -22.39 -85.60
CA VAL A 7 0.81 -21.49 -84.46
C VAL A 7 2.08 -21.87 -83.70
N LEU A 8 2.96 -20.90 -83.42
CA LEU A 8 4.21 -21.13 -82.73
C LEU A 8 4.22 -20.36 -81.41
N ASN A 9 4.53 -21.09 -80.34
CA ASN A 9 4.83 -20.54 -79.01
C ASN A 9 3.77 -19.55 -78.49
N PRO A 10 2.53 -20.00 -78.21
CA PRO A 10 1.57 -19.17 -77.52
C PRO A 10 2.09 -18.80 -76.11
N ILE A 11 2.15 -17.50 -75.83
CA ILE A 11 2.58 -16.91 -74.56
C ILE A 11 1.46 -16.07 -73.95
N SER A 12 1.46 -15.99 -72.62
CA SER A 12 0.63 -15.06 -71.86
C SER A 12 1.34 -13.70 -71.76
N GLU A 13 0.81 -12.68 -72.44
CA GLU A 13 1.35 -11.31 -72.37
C GLU A 13 0.86 -10.58 -71.10
N TYR A 14 -0.37 -10.86 -70.69
CA TYR A 14 -0.99 -10.26 -69.52
C TYR A 14 -1.90 -11.27 -68.83
N VAL A 15 -1.84 -11.27 -67.50
CA VAL A 15 -2.64 -12.15 -66.65
C VAL A 15 -3.22 -11.30 -65.53
N SER A 16 -4.54 -11.33 -65.38
CA SER A 16 -5.26 -10.81 -64.23
C SER A 16 -6.06 -11.94 -63.58
N SER A 17 -6.96 -11.58 -62.65
CA SER A 17 -7.74 -12.57 -61.94
C SER A 17 -8.88 -13.17 -62.75
N GLU A 18 -9.42 -12.43 -63.72
CA GLU A 18 -10.54 -12.88 -64.55
C GLU A 18 -10.21 -12.83 -66.04
N LYS A 19 -8.98 -12.42 -66.38
CA LYS A 19 -8.55 -12.22 -67.75
C LYS A 19 -7.16 -12.75 -68.03
N VAL A 20 -6.98 -13.34 -69.21
CA VAL A 20 -5.67 -13.69 -69.76
C VAL A 20 -5.60 -13.18 -71.18
N ARG A 21 -4.55 -12.41 -71.51
CA ARG A 21 -4.22 -12.02 -72.87
C ARG A 21 -3.15 -12.95 -73.41
N LEU A 22 -3.51 -13.73 -74.40
CA LEU A 22 -2.60 -14.62 -75.12
C LEU A 22 -2.11 -13.93 -76.39
N ALA A 23 -0.85 -14.17 -76.75
CA ALA A 23 -0.29 -13.83 -78.05
C ALA A 23 0.55 -14.99 -78.58
N TRP A 24 0.60 -15.14 -79.90
CA TRP A 24 1.33 -16.23 -80.55
C TRP A 24 1.97 -15.77 -81.85
N LYS A 25 3.03 -16.47 -82.26
CA LYS A 25 3.70 -16.23 -83.53
C LYS A 25 3.19 -17.18 -84.60
N THR A 26 3.30 -16.77 -85.86
CA THR A 26 2.92 -17.59 -87.02
C THR A 26 4.10 -17.64 -87.99
N ASN A 27 4.30 -18.80 -88.63
CA ASN A 27 5.46 -19.02 -89.51
C ASN A 27 5.30 -18.41 -90.92
N VAL A 28 4.17 -17.75 -91.22
CA VAL A 28 3.85 -17.24 -92.55
C VAL A 28 3.74 -15.72 -92.53
N THR A 29 4.46 -15.05 -93.43
CA THR A 29 4.49 -13.59 -93.62
C THR A 29 3.32 -13.06 -94.48
N ALA A 30 2.29 -13.89 -94.72
CA ALA A 30 1.15 -13.56 -95.56
C ALA A 30 -0.06 -13.09 -94.75
N SER A 31 -0.59 -11.95 -95.17
CA SER A 31 -1.60 -11.09 -94.57
C SER A 31 -2.96 -11.73 -94.23
N ASN A 32 -3.49 -11.36 -93.06
CA ASN A 32 -4.88 -10.93 -92.81
C ASN A 32 -6.08 -11.87 -93.06
N SER A 33 -5.94 -13.18 -93.31
CA SER A 33 -7.12 -14.04 -93.55
C SER A 33 -7.28 -15.26 -92.66
N TYR A 34 -6.47 -15.43 -91.62
CA TYR A 34 -6.60 -16.57 -90.71
C TYR A 34 -7.44 -16.21 -89.49
N THR A 35 -8.37 -17.09 -89.16
CA THR A 35 -9.11 -17.03 -87.89
C THR A 35 -8.51 -18.08 -86.98
N TYR A 36 -8.22 -17.70 -85.75
CA TYR A 36 -7.70 -18.60 -84.73
C TYR A 36 -8.84 -19.05 -83.82
N ARG A 37 -8.96 -20.35 -83.57
CA ARG A 37 -9.84 -20.89 -82.54
C ARG A 37 -9.02 -21.16 -81.30
N ILE A 38 -9.47 -20.66 -80.16
CA ILE A 38 -8.85 -20.86 -78.86
C ILE A 38 -9.79 -21.72 -78.03
N GLU A 39 -9.33 -22.92 -77.71
CA GLU A 39 -9.99 -23.82 -76.79
C GLU A 39 -9.45 -23.59 -75.39
N ILE A 40 -10.36 -23.44 -74.42
CA ILE A 40 -10.07 -23.09 -73.04
C ILE A 40 -10.58 -24.23 -72.17
N GLU A 41 -9.63 -24.92 -71.52
CA GLU A 41 -9.89 -26.06 -70.65
C GLU A 41 -9.43 -25.72 -69.22
N SER A 42 -10.26 -26.03 -68.22
CA SER A 42 -9.86 -26.06 -66.82
C SER A 42 -10.55 -27.22 -66.10
N THR A 43 -9.93 -27.72 -65.05
CA THR A 43 -10.46 -28.81 -64.23
C THR A 43 -11.83 -28.45 -63.64
N GLY A 44 -12.89 -29.09 -64.13
CA GLY A 44 -14.26 -28.95 -63.61
C GLY A 44 -15.15 -27.92 -64.32
N THR A 45 -14.65 -27.17 -65.30
CA THR A 45 -15.47 -26.25 -66.12
C THR A 45 -15.81 -26.84 -67.49
N SER A 46 -16.95 -26.45 -68.06
CA SER A 46 -17.30 -26.79 -69.45
C SER A 46 -16.29 -26.19 -70.43
N LEU A 47 -15.94 -26.95 -71.47
CA LEU A 47 -15.05 -26.53 -72.55
C LEU A 47 -15.57 -25.23 -73.19
N GLN A 48 -14.75 -24.17 -73.20
CA GLN A 48 -15.10 -22.91 -73.84
C GLN A 48 -14.26 -22.70 -75.10
N ASN A 49 -14.89 -22.19 -76.16
CA ASN A 49 -14.20 -21.83 -77.39
C ASN A 49 -14.34 -20.32 -77.64
N ARG A 50 -13.24 -19.70 -78.05
CA ARG A 50 -13.17 -18.31 -78.51
C ARG A 50 -12.52 -18.25 -79.88
N THR A 51 -12.79 -17.19 -80.64
CA THR A 51 -12.15 -16.97 -81.94
C THR A 51 -11.46 -15.61 -81.96
N SER A 52 -10.36 -15.51 -82.70
CA SER A 52 -9.64 -14.25 -82.93
C SER A 52 -9.21 -14.13 -84.38
N HIS A 53 -9.26 -12.91 -84.92
CA HIS A 53 -8.82 -12.59 -86.28
C HIS A 53 -7.40 -11.98 -86.30
N VAL A 54 -6.75 -11.89 -85.14
CA VAL A 54 -5.38 -11.40 -84.97
C VAL A 54 -4.58 -12.40 -84.15
N ASN A 55 -3.26 -12.25 -84.14
CA ASN A 55 -2.32 -13.12 -83.43
C ASN A 55 -2.33 -12.97 -81.89
N SER A 56 -3.45 -12.52 -81.33
CA SER A 56 -3.69 -12.37 -79.90
C SER A 56 -5.16 -12.51 -79.57
N ALA A 57 -5.48 -12.93 -78.34
CA ALA A 57 -6.85 -12.93 -77.83
C ALA A 57 -6.86 -12.51 -76.35
N GLU A 58 -7.79 -11.62 -75.99
CA GLU A 58 -8.14 -11.37 -74.59
C GLU A 58 -9.27 -12.32 -74.21
N ILE A 59 -9.01 -13.18 -73.25
CA ILE A 59 -9.96 -14.15 -72.71
C ILE A 59 -10.41 -13.59 -71.37
N THR A 60 -11.70 -13.29 -71.26
CA THR A 60 -12.33 -12.74 -70.05
C THR A 60 -13.27 -13.76 -69.42
N GLU A 61 -13.81 -13.45 -68.23
CA GLU A 61 -14.73 -14.33 -67.49
C GLU A 61 -14.08 -15.65 -67.03
N LEU A 62 -12.76 -15.63 -66.81
CA LEU A 62 -12.03 -16.76 -66.24
C LEU A 62 -12.20 -16.79 -64.71
N ASN A 63 -12.23 -17.99 -64.16
CA ASN A 63 -12.27 -18.19 -62.71
C ASN A 63 -10.91 -17.80 -62.11
N PRO A 64 -10.90 -16.97 -61.04
CA PRO A 64 -9.69 -16.59 -60.35
C PRO A 64 -9.00 -17.75 -59.63
N GLY A 65 -7.66 -17.76 -59.66
CA GLY A 65 -6.83 -18.77 -59.01
C GLY A 65 -6.87 -20.15 -59.66
N THR A 66 -7.33 -20.25 -60.91
CA THR A 66 -7.51 -21.52 -61.63
C THR A 66 -6.45 -21.68 -62.71
N LEU A 67 -5.91 -22.90 -62.83
CA LEU A 67 -5.04 -23.28 -63.93
C LEU A 67 -5.85 -23.51 -65.19
N TYR A 68 -5.66 -22.67 -66.20
CA TYR A 68 -6.26 -22.83 -67.52
C TYR A 68 -5.24 -23.37 -68.51
N LYS A 69 -5.66 -24.36 -69.30
CA LYS A 69 -4.96 -24.83 -70.49
C LYS A 69 -5.63 -24.22 -71.71
N PHE A 70 -4.85 -23.50 -72.51
CA PHE A 70 -5.29 -22.83 -73.72
C PHE A 70 -4.68 -23.54 -74.93
N ILE A 71 -5.51 -23.98 -75.87
CA ILE A 71 -5.07 -24.63 -77.11
C ILE A 71 -5.47 -23.76 -78.28
N VAL A 72 -4.49 -23.28 -79.04
CA VAL A 72 -4.72 -22.36 -80.17
C VAL A 72 -4.59 -23.14 -81.47
N PHE A 73 -5.65 -23.11 -82.27
CA PHE A 73 -5.75 -23.72 -83.59
C PHE A 73 -5.82 -22.64 -84.67
N ALA A 74 -5.09 -22.81 -85.78
CA ALA A 74 -5.25 -21.96 -86.95
C ALA A 74 -6.31 -22.54 -87.89
N LEU A 75 -7.34 -21.75 -88.22
CA LEU A 75 -8.35 -22.09 -89.22
C LEU A 75 -8.01 -21.44 -90.56
N ALA A 76 -8.02 -22.22 -91.63
CA ALA A 76 -7.90 -21.70 -92.99
C ALA A 76 -9.10 -20.81 -93.36
N ALA A 77 -8.99 -20.06 -94.46
CA ALA A 77 -10.02 -19.11 -94.91
C ALA A 77 -11.41 -19.74 -95.17
N ASP A 78 -11.49 -21.07 -95.30
CA ASP A 78 -12.74 -21.82 -95.44
C ASP A 78 -13.47 -22.08 -94.11
N ILE A 79 -12.86 -21.71 -92.97
CA ILE A 79 -13.34 -21.87 -91.58
C ILE A 79 -13.56 -23.35 -91.21
N LYS A 80 -13.19 -24.31 -92.08
CA LYS A 80 -13.41 -25.75 -91.91
C LYS A 80 -12.13 -26.53 -91.73
N THR A 81 -11.04 -26.09 -92.35
CA THR A 81 -9.75 -26.77 -92.28
C THR A 81 -8.94 -26.24 -91.10
N GLU A 82 -8.73 -27.08 -90.09
CA GLU A 82 -8.04 -26.76 -88.84
C GLU A 82 -6.60 -27.32 -88.81
N GLY A 83 -5.65 -26.51 -88.34
CA GLY A 83 -4.27 -26.91 -88.11
C GLY A 83 -4.04 -27.63 -86.78
N GLU A 84 -2.83 -28.14 -86.56
CA GLU A 84 -2.46 -28.74 -85.27
C GLU A 84 -2.52 -27.69 -84.15
N GLY A 85 -3.20 -28.02 -83.05
CA GLY A 85 -3.36 -27.13 -81.92
C GLY A 85 -2.09 -27.06 -81.06
N VAL A 86 -1.66 -25.85 -80.70
CA VAL A 86 -0.53 -25.66 -79.78
C VAL A 86 -1.04 -25.18 -78.43
N SER A 87 -0.65 -25.88 -77.36
CA SER A 87 -1.12 -25.61 -76.01
C SER A 87 -0.15 -24.77 -75.18
N THR A 88 -0.69 -23.89 -74.34
CA THR A 88 0.01 -23.26 -73.22
C THR A 88 -0.87 -23.31 -71.97
N SER A 89 -0.27 -23.34 -70.79
CA SER A 89 -0.99 -23.35 -69.52
C SER A 89 -0.63 -22.14 -68.69
N GLN A 90 -1.62 -21.50 -68.09
CA GLN A 90 -1.44 -20.29 -67.30
C GLN A 90 -2.42 -20.23 -66.14
N ASP A 91 -1.91 -19.97 -64.93
CA ASP A 91 -2.75 -19.68 -63.77
C ASP A 91 -3.26 -18.23 -63.83
N THR A 92 -4.56 -18.03 -63.61
CA THR A 92 -5.12 -16.69 -63.33
C THR A 92 -4.67 -16.19 -61.97
N HIS A 93 -4.62 -14.87 -61.78
CA HIS A 93 -4.35 -14.31 -60.45
C HIS A 93 -5.54 -14.55 -59.51
N LEU A 94 -5.30 -14.54 -58.20
CA LEU A 94 -6.39 -14.54 -57.22
C LEU A 94 -7.10 -13.16 -57.26
N SER A 95 -8.41 -13.13 -57.51
CA SER A 95 -9.23 -11.89 -57.60
C SER A 95 -9.47 -11.28 -56.24
N HIS A 96 -9.74 -12.11 -55.23
CA HIS A 96 -10.13 -11.66 -53.91
C HIS A 96 -9.25 -12.30 -52.86
N ARG A 97 -8.31 -11.51 -52.38
CA ARG A 97 -7.55 -11.82 -51.17
C ARG A 97 -8.50 -11.66 -49.99
N LEU A 98 -8.31 -12.48 -48.96
CA LEU A 98 -8.85 -12.16 -47.64
C LEU A 98 -8.37 -10.73 -47.30
N THR A 99 -9.26 -9.84 -46.89
CA THR A 99 -8.91 -8.44 -46.55
C THR A 99 -8.82 -8.24 -45.04
N SER A 100 -9.65 -8.98 -44.29
CA SER A 100 -9.72 -8.92 -42.84
C SER A 100 -10.38 -10.19 -42.29
N PHE A 101 -10.06 -10.53 -41.05
CA PHE A 101 -10.78 -11.55 -40.27
C PHE A 101 -11.09 -11.02 -38.86
N GLN A 102 -12.15 -11.58 -38.26
CA GLN A 102 -12.48 -11.43 -36.86
C GLN A 102 -11.72 -12.46 -36.03
N CYS A 103 -11.34 -12.06 -34.82
CA CYS A 103 -10.56 -12.88 -33.93
C CYS A 103 -11.05 -12.63 -32.51
N GLU A 104 -11.77 -13.60 -31.96
CA GLU A 104 -12.45 -13.46 -30.69
C GLU A 104 -12.00 -14.55 -29.69
N PRO A 105 -11.67 -14.17 -28.44
CA PRO A 105 -11.37 -15.15 -27.42
C PRO A 105 -12.60 -15.95 -27.02
N VAL A 106 -12.44 -17.25 -26.81
CA VAL A 106 -13.50 -18.09 -26.24
C VAL A 106 -13.50 -17.93 -24.72
N VAL A 107 -14.67 -17.57 -24.16
CA VAL A 107 -14.82 -17.30 -22.73
C VAL A 107 -14.35 -18.50 -21.90
N LYS A 108 -13.45 -18.24 -20.95
CA LYS A 108 -12.88 -19.22 -20.01
C LYS A 108 -12.08 -20.37 -20.66
N GLU A 109 -11.81 -20.32 -21.95
CA GLU A 109 -10.98 -21.28 -22.66
C GLU A 109 -9.71 -20.61 -23.21
N SER A 110 -8.63 -21.37 -23.36
CA SER A 110 -7.40 -20.89 -24.01
C SER A 110 -7.44 -21.05 -25.53
N ASN A 111 -8.61 -20.76 -26.11
CA ASN A 111 -8.91 -20.95 -27.52
C ASN A 111 -9.26 -19.59 -28.17
N LEU A 112 -8.91 -19.43 -29.43
CA LEU A 112 -9.33 -18.30 -30.27
C LEU A 112 -10.28 -18.79 -31.35
N THR A 113 -11.35 -18.05 -31.59
CA THR A 113 -12.26 -18.24 -32.71
C THR A 113 -11.91 -17.23 -33.80
N LEU A 114 -11.54 -17.73 -34.97
CA LEU A 114 -11.20 -16.95 -36.15
C LEU A 114 -12.36 -17.04 -37.12
N THR A 115 -12.90 -15.89 -37.55
CA THR A 115 -14.04 -15.85 -38.48
C THR A 115 -13.72 -14.94 -39.66
N TRP A 116 -13.92 -15.42 -40.89
CA TRP A 116 -13.70 -14.64 -42.11
C TRP A 116 -14.71 -15.00 -43.19
N LYS A 117 -14.86 -14.12 -44.17
CA LYS A 117 -15.69 -14.38 -45.34
C LYS A 117 -14.88 -15.11 -46.41
N CYS A 118 -15.48 -16.12 -47.02
CA CYS A 118 -14.85 -16.87 -48.10
C CYS A 118 -14.55 -15.96 -49.29
N PRO A 119 -13.30 -15.95 -49.78
CA PRO A 119 -12.95 -15.21 -50.99
C PRO A 119 -13.66 -15.82 -52.20
N ILE A 120 -14.07 -14.97 -53.14
CA ILE A 120 -14.71 -15.37 -54.39
C ILE A 120 -13.63 -15.96 -55.32
N GLY A 121 -13.86 -17.15 -55.89
CA GLY A 121 -12.92 -17.88 -56.76
C GLY A 121 -12.49 -19.26 -56.22
N ASN A 122 -11.62 -19.97 -56.96
CA ASN A 122 -11.19 -21.32 -56.59
C ASN A 122 -10.14 -21.28 -55.47
N ASN A 123 -10.56 -21.55 -54.23
CA ASN A 123 -9.65 -21.72 -53.10
C ASN A 123 -9.38 -23.21 -52.84
N SER A 124 -8.10 -23.57 -52.67
CA SER A 124 -7.70 -24.94 -52.29
C SER A 124 -7.67 -25.13 -50.77
N GLY A 125 -7.69 -24.03 -50.01
CA GLY A 125 -7.78 -24.01 -48.55
C GLY A 125 -7.18 -22.75 -47.94
N PHE A 126 -6.89 -22.82 -46.64
CA PHE A 126 -6.21 -21.73 -45.93
C PHE A 126 -5.09 -22.27 -45.05
N LYS A 127 -4.01 -21.50 -44.95
CA LYS A 127 -2.91 -21.73 -44.01
C LYS A 127 -2.98 -20.69 -42.91
N ILE A 128 -3.17 -21.17 -41.68
CA ILE A 128 -3.27 -20.35 -40.47
C ILE A 128 -1.97 -20.52 -39.70
N LYS A 129 -1.26 -19.41 -39.48
CA LYS A 129 -0.10 -19.36 -38.58
C LYS A 129 -0.45 -18.55 -37.35
N ILE A 130 -0.09 -19.06 -36.19
CA ILE A 130 -0.18 -18.35 -34.91
C ILE A 130 1.18 -18.38 -34.24
N TRP A 131 1.64 -17.25 -33.74
CA TRP A 131 2.91 -17.19 -33.03
C TRP A 131 2.95 -16.09 -31.98
N ASN A 132 3.84 -16.27 -31.02
CA ASN A 132 4.33 -15.24 -30.12
C ASN A 132 5.87 -15.23 -30.19
N ASP A 133 6.55 -14.57 -29.26
CA ASP A 133 8.02 -14.44 -29.30
C ASP A 133 8.77 -15.78 -29.13
N THR A 134 8.13 -16.82 -28.59
CA THR A 134 8.80 -18.07 -28.19
C THR A 134 8.18 -19.34 -28.79
N TRP A 135 7.02 -19.25 -29.43
CA TRP A 135 6.25 -20.39 -29.93
C TRP A 135 5.51 -20.04 -31.22
N GLU A 136 5.50 -20.97 -32.17
CA GLU A 136 4.75 -20.88 -33.43
C GLU A 136 4.00 -22.20 -33.68
N LYS A 137 2.80 -22.10 -34.24
CA LYS A 137 2.02 -23.23 -34.74
C LYS A 137 1.40 -22.86 -36.08
N GLU A 138 1.48 -23.80 -37.00
CA GLU A 138 0.87 -23.70 -38.32
C GLU A 138 -0.19 -24.79 -38.47
N GLN A 139 -1.31 -24.45 -39.09
CA GLN A 139 -2.37 -25.40 -39.42
C GLN A 139 -2.98 -25.06 -40.78
N GLN A 140 -3.17 -26.09 -41.61
CA GLN A 140 -3.90 -25.96 -42.87
C GLN A 140 -5.33 -26.47 -42.69
N ILE A 141 -6.27 -25.75 -43.30
CA ILE A 141 -7.69 -26.08 -43.32
C ILE A 141 -8.18 -26.18 -44.75
N SER A 142 -9.23 -26.98 -44.96
CA SER A 142 -9.84 -27.22 -46.26
C SER A 142 -10.50 -25.97 -46.85
N ARG A 143 -10.83 -26.06 -48.14
CA ARG A 143 -11.61 -25.05 -48.87
C ARG A 143 -12.96 -24.75 -48.22
N CYS A 144 -13.50 -23.57 -48.54
CA CYS A 144 -14.86 -23.19 -48.17
C CYS A 144 -15.91 -24.08 -48.81
N THR A 145 -17.07 -24.22 -48.18
CA THR A 145 -18.22 -24.95 -48.75
C THR A 145 -19.04 -24.10 -49.73
N GLU A 146 -19.16 -22.79 -49.50
CA GLU A 146 -19.94 -21.85 -50.33
C GLU A 146 -19.20 -20.51 -50.50
N GLU A 147 -19.36 -19.84 -51.64
CA GLU A 147 -18.76 -18.52 -51.86
C GLU A 147 -19.44 -17.44 -51.00
N ASN A 148 -18.67 -16.47 -50.48
CA ASN A 148 -19.13 -15.44 -49.54
C ASN A 148 -19.77 -15.93 -48.22
N SER A 149 -19.69 -17.23 -47.90
CA SER A 149 -20.08 -17.72 -46.59
C SER A 149 -19.09 -17.27 -45.51
N GLU A 150 -19.55 -17.25 -44.26
CA GLU A 150 -18.67 -17.05 -43.11
C GLU A 150 -18.09 -18.38 -42.65
N GLU A 151 -16.76 -18.48 -42.69
CA GLU A 151 -16.02 -19.62 -42.16
C GLU A 151 -15.52 -19.30 -40.77
N THR A 152 -15.57 -20.31 -39.90
CA THR A 152 -15.14 -20.18 -38.52
C THR A 152 -14.20 -21.31 -38.15
N PHE A 153 -13.03 -20.97 -37.61
CA PHE A 153 -12.03 -21.92 -37.15
C PHE A 153 -11.64 -21.66 -35.70
N ARG A 154 -11.65 -22.71 -34.88
CA ARG A 154 -11.20 -22.65 -33.48
C ARG A 154 -9.80 -23.22 -33.35
N ILE A 155 -8.88 -22.37 -32.91
CA ILE A 155 -7.52 -22.77 -32.57
C ILE A 155 -7.36 -22.84 -31.05
N GLY A 156 -6.88 -23.99 -30.56
CA GLY A 156 -6.75 -24.24 -29.13
C GLY A 156 -5.38 -24.68 -28.68
N SER A 157 -5.30 -24.97 -27.37
CA SER A 157 -4.05 -25.28 -26.64
C SER A 157 -3.08 -24.09 -26.57
N LEU A 158 -3.61 -22.88 -26.44
CA LEU A 158 -2.82 -21.68 -26.20
C LEU A 158 -2.68 -21.41 -24.70
N ASN A 159 -1.93 -20.37 -24.35
CA ASN A 159 -1.89 -19.85 -22.98
C ASN A 159 -3.01 -18.83 -22.78
N TYR A 160 -3.54 -18.74 -21.56
CA TYR A 160 -4.53 -17.72 -21.18
C TYR A 160 -3.91 -16.32 -21.15
N PHE A 161 -4.75 -15.29 -21.31
CA PHE A 161 -4.39 -13.87 -21.27
C PHE A 161 -3.14 -13.49 -22.11
N THR A 162 -2.83 -14.27 -23.14
CA THR A 162 -1.59 -14.15 -23.91
C THR A 162 -1.92 -13.57 -25.29
N THR A 163 -1.07 -12.64 -25.74
CA THR A 163 -1.21 -12.00 -27.05
C THR A 163 -0.46 -12.81 -28.09
N TYR A 164 -1.13 -13.09 -29.21
CA TYR A 164 -0.58 -13.82 -30.34
C TYR A 164 -0.77 -13.03 -31.63
N ASN A 165 0.21 -13.14 -32.52
CA ASN A 165 0.07 -12.73 -33.91
C ASN A 165 -0.56 -13.89 -34.68
N VAL A 166 -1.68 -13.62 -35.35
CA VAL A 166 -2.37 -14.60 -36.18
C VAL A 166 -2.32 -14.14 -37.62
N SER A 167 -1.93 -15.03 -38.53
CA SER A 167 -1.99 -14.79 -39.96
C SER A 167 -2.78 -15.85 -40.69
N ILE A 168 -3.61 -15.42 -41.64
CA ILE A 168 -4.35 -16.31 -42.53
C ILE A 168 -3.88 -16.05 -43.96
N THR A 169 -3.47 -17.12 -44.62
CA THR A 169 -3.03 -17.12 -46.03
C THR A 169 -3.99 -17.99 -46.83
N THR A 170 -4.64 -17.42 -47.84
CA THR A 170 -5.45 -18.19 -48.80
C THR A 170 -4.53 -18.98 -49.73
N LEU A 171 -4.83 -20.27 -49.89
CA LEU A 171 -4.14 -21.20 -50.78
C LEU A 171 -4.95 -21.37 -52.07
N ALA A 172 -4.25 -21.36 -53.21
CA ALA A 172 -4.76 -21.75 -54.52
C ALA A 172 -3.97 -22.98 -55.03
N ASP A 173 -4.41 -23.60 -56.13
CA ASP A 173 -3.84 -24.86 -56.63
C ASP A 173 -2.32 -24.82 -56.88
N THR A 174 -1.77 -23.64 -57.18
CA THR A 174 -0.34 -23.47 -57.51
C THR A 174 0.34 -22.28 -56.80
N LYS A 175 -0.40 -21.43 -56.06
CA LYS A 175 0.13 -20.18 -55.48
C LYS A 175 -0.50 -19.82 -54.12
N GLU A 176 0.26 -19.13 -53.29
CA GLU A 176 -0.21 -18.55 -52.03
C GLU A 176 -0.46 -17.04 -52.16
N SER A 177 -1.49 -16.55 -51.46
CA SER A 177 -1.73 -15.11 -51.33
C SER A 177 -0.80 -14.43 -50.31
N SER A 178 -0.78 -13.10 -50.27
CA SER A 178 -0.15 -12.36 -49.18
C SER A 178 -0.93 -12.57 -47.87
N PRO A 179 -0.28 -12.84 -46.72
CA PRO A 179 -0.97 -13.12 -45.47
C PRO A 179 -1.71 -11.88 -44.94
N VAL A 180 -2.92 -12.09 -44.42
CA VAL A 180 -3.62 -11.09 -43.60
C VAL A 180 -3.28 -11.37 -42.14
N GLN A 181 -2.88 -10.32 -41.42
CA GLN A 181 -2.41 -10.45 -40.04
C GLN A 181 -3.29 -9.66 -39.08
N LYS A 182 -3.49 -10.20 -37.88
CA LYS A 182 -4.16 -9.53 -36.78
C LYS A 182 -3.58 -9.98 -35.45
N ILE A 183 -3.51 -9.05 -34.50
CA ILE A 183 -3.12 -9.34 -33.13
C ILE A 183 -4.37 -9.75 -32.36
N CYS A 184 -4.28 -10.86 -31.64
CA CYS A 184 -5.38 -11.42 -30.86
C CYS A 184 -4.92 -11.76 -29.45
N GLN A 185 -5.80 -11.62 -28.46
CA GLN A 185 -5.53 -12.02 -27.08
C GLN A 185 -6.52 -13.09 -26.65
N THR A 186 -6.03 -14.14 -25.97
CA THR A 186 -6.87 -15.20 -25.41
C THR A 186 -7.62 -14.75 -24.16
N SER A 187 -8.70 -15.46 -23.80
CA SER A 187 -9.51 -15.14 -22.61
C SER A 187 -8.70 -15.25 -21.32
N ILE A 188 -9.22 -14.63 -20.26
CA ILE A 188 -8.82 -14.90 -18.88
C ILE A 188 -9.55 -16.14 -18.34
N THR A 189 -9.02 -16.72 -17.26
CA THR A 189 -9.65 -17.79 -16.47
C THR A 189 -9.25 -17.69 -15.00
N ASP A 190 -9.65 -18.66 -14.18
CA ASP A 190 -9.29 -18.76 -12.77
C ASP A 190 -7.74 -18.68 -12.62
N PRO A 191 -7.20 -17.91 -11.66
CA PRO A 191 -5.75 -17.82 -11.48
C PRO A 191 -5.16 -19.18 -11.08
N PRO A 192 -3.87 -19.47 -11.32
CA PRO A 192 -3.26 -20.69 -10.81
C PRO A 192 -3.37 -20.79 -9.28
N THR A 193 -3.60 -22.01 -8.79
CA THR A 193 -3.69 -22.26 -7.36
C THR A 193 -2.30 -22.21 -6.72
N PRO A 194 -2.08 -21.43 -5.66
CA PRO A 194 -0.78 -21.34 -5.01
C PRO A 194 -0.41 -22.65 -4.32
N ALA A 195 0.88 -22.98 -4.30
CA ALA A 195 1.38 -24.22 -3.70
C ALA A 195 1.25 -24.27 -2.17
N LYS A 196 1.22 -23.10 -1.50
CA LYS A 196 1.17 -22.98 -0.03
C LYS A 196 -0.10 -22.25 0.41
N GLY A 197 -0.65 -22.68 1.54
CA GLY A 197 -1.75 -21.99 2.21
C GLY A 197 -1.28 -20.75 3.00
N PRO A 198 -2.23 -19.94 3.50
CA PRO A 198 -1.90 -18.78 4.31
C PRO A 198 -1.33 -19.18 5.68
N SER A 199 -0.46 -18.33 6.23
CA SER A 199 0.00 -18.42 7.61
C SER A 199 -0.98 -17.70 8.53
N VAL A 200 -1.43 -18.36 9.59
CA VAL A 200 -2.38 -17.80 10.55
C VAL A 200 -1.73 -17.68 11.93
N LYS A 201 -1.92 -16.55 12.61
CA LYS A 201 -1.45 -16.33 13.98
C LYS A 201 -2.55 -15.68 14.84
N ALA A 202 -2.74 -16.16 16.05
CA ALA A 202 -3.64 -15.53 17.01
C ALA A 202 -3.08 -14.15 17.41
N VAL A 203 -3.93 -13.12 17.39
CA VAL A 203 -3.58 -11.75 17.78
C VAL A 203 -4.19 -11.42 19.13
N SER A 204 -5.41 -11.88 19.39
CA SER A 204 -6.08 -11.77 20.68
C SER A 204 -7.02 -12.97 20.92
N HIS A 205 -7.75 -12.97 22.03
CA HIS A 205 -8.81 -13.94 22.31
C HIS A 205 -10.00 -13.85 21.32
N THR A 206 -10.07 -12.79 20.49
CA THR A 206 -11.16 -12.53 19.52
C THR A 206 -10.65 -12.21 18.11
N SER A 207 -9.35 -12.30 17.84
CA SER A 207 -8.78 -11.90 16.55
C SER A 207 -7.58 -12.76 16.15
N LEU A 208 -7.39 -12.88 14.83
CA LEU A 208 -6.24 -13.56 14.22
C LEU A 208 -5.70 -12.74 13.05
N SER A 209 -4.47 -13.01 12.63
CA SER A 209 -3.85 -12.44 11.43
C SER A 209 -3.67 -13.55 10.40
N VAL A 210 -3.99 -13.26 9.13
CA VAL A 210 -3.85 -14.15 7.99
C VAL A 210 -2.86 -13.54 7.01
N ALA A 211 -1.70 -14.17 6.84
CA ALA A 211 -0.64 -13.71 5.94
C ALA A 211 -0.49 -14.66 4.74
N PHE A 212 -0.44 -14.13 3.52
CA PHE A 212 -0.32 -14.91 2.29
C PHE A 212 0.44 -14.16 1.18
N SER A 213 1.00 -14.92 0.23
CA SER A 213 1.63 -14.35 -0.97
C SER A 213 0.61 -14.20 -2.09
N ASP A 214 0.92 -13.32 -3.04
CA ASP A 214 0.10 -13.15 -4.24
C ASP A 214 -0.01 -14.45 -5.05
N PHE A 215 -1.16 -14.59 -5.71
CA PHE A 215 -1.39 -15.63 -6.71
C PHE A 215 -0.61 -15.27 -7.97
N GLU A 216 -0.31 -16.27 -8.82
CA GLU A 216 0.24 -15.98 -10.13
C GLU A 216 -0.83 -15.33 -11.03
N SER A 217 -0.44 -14.34 -11.84
CA SER A 217 -1.32 -13.60 -12.74
C SER A 217 -1.22 -14.05 -14.21
N VAL A 218 -0.65 -15.23 -14.47
CA VAL A 218 -0.46 -15.77 -15.83
C VAL A 218 -1.77 -16.04 -16.58
N ASN A 219 -2.87 -16.26 -15.85
CA ASN A 219 -4.20 -16.49 -16.44
C ASN A 219 -5.05 -15.20 -16.55
N GLY A 220 -4.49 -14.05 -16.19
CA GLY A 220 -5.18 -12.77 -16.17
C GLY A 220 -4.75 -11.86 -15.01
N PRO A 221 -5.01 -10.56 -15.10
CA PRO A 221 -4.70 -9.62 -14.03
C PRO A 221 -5.57 -9.93 -12.81
N LEU A 222 -4.95 -9.96 -11.64
CA LEU A 222 -5.66 -10.17 -10.38
C LEU A 222 -6.46 -8.92 -10.01
N LYS A 223 -7.68 -9.12 -9.51
CA LYS A 223 -8.64 -8.06 -9.15
C LYS A 223 -8.87 -7.95 -7.67
N ALA A 224 -8.97 -9.08 -6.96
CA ALA A 224 -9.21 -9.10 -5.53
C ALA A 224 -8.73 -10.40 -4.88
N TYR A 225 -8.68 -10.39 -3.55
CA TYR A 225 -8.57 -11.57 -2.70
C TYR A 225 -9.73 -11.62 -1.71
N ALA A 226 -10.32 -12.79 -1.47
CA ALA A 226 -11.27 -13.00 -0.37
C ALA A 226 -10.64 -13.90 0.71
N VAL A 227 -10.64 -13.42 1.95
CA VAL A 227 -10.17 -14.18 3.11
C VAL A 227 -11.34 -14.95 3.70
N ILE A 228 -11.16 -16.26 3.87
CA ILE A 228 -12.20 -17.20 4.26
C ILE A 228 -11.80 -17.86 5.57
N ILE A 229 -12.68 -17.82 6.57
CA ILE A 229 -12.46 -18.42 7.89
C ILE A 229 -13.24 -19.72 8.01
N ILE A 230 -12.60 -20.74 8.58
CA ILE A 230 -13.12 -22.10 8.71
C ILE A 230 -13.00 -22.56 10.16
N THR A 231 -14.09 -23.13 10.70
CA THR A 231 -14.15 -23.64 12.09
C THR A 231 -14.42 -25.14 12.19
N LYS A 232 -14.47 -25.87 11.06
CA LYS A 232 -14.63 -27.33 11.07
C LYS A 232 -13.42 -28.02 11.69
N ALA A 233 -13.66 -29.06 12.48
CA ALA A 233 -12.61 -29.86 13.13
C ALA A 233 -11.79 -30.70 12.13
N THR A 234 -12.41 -31.13 11.04
CA THR A 234 -11.83 -32.04 10.03
C THR A 234 -11.24 -31.30 8.83
N GLY A 235 -10.15 -30.55 9.04
CA GLY A 235 -9.43 -29.87 7.96
C GLY A 235 -10.34 -29.03 7.06
N CYS A 236 -9.98 -28.86 5.79
CA CYS A 236 -10.74 -28.03 4.86
C CYS A 236 -11.55 -28.78 3.81
N GLY A 237 -11.60 -30.11 3.91
CA GLY A 237 -12.20 -30.96 2.88
C GLY A 237 -11.59 -30.74 1.49
N SER A 238 -12.09 -31.47 0.50
CA SER A 238 -11.83 -31.21 -0.92
C SER A 238 -12.86 -30.25 -1.53
N SER A 239 -13.93 -29.92 -0.80
CA SER A 239 -15.01 -29.08 -1.32
C SER A 239 -14.57 -27.62 -1.43
N LYS A 240 -14.96 -26.98 -2.53
CA LYS A 240 -14.80 -25.54 -2.71
C LYS A 240 -15.62 -24.80 -1.63
N PRO A 241 -15.06 -23.79 -0.95
CA PRO A 241 -15.82 -22.96 -0.02
C PRO A 241 -16.88 -22.17 -0.78
N GLU A 242 -18.12 -22.15 -0.27
CA GLU A 242 -19.16 -21.22 -0.71
C GLU A 242 -18.80 -19.80 -0.24
N LEU A 243 -18.74 -18.86 -1.18
CA LEU A 243 -18.38 -17.46 -0.99
C LEU A 243 -19.58 -16.59 -0.60
N ASN A 244 -20.80 -17.10 -0.72
CA ASN A 244 -22.02 -16.36 -0.37
C ASN A 244 -22.27 -16.23 1.15
N TYR A 245 -21.63 -17.05 1.99
CA TYR A 245 -21.85 -17.02 3.42
C TYR A 245 -21.09 -15.90 4.13
N THR A 246 -21.81 -15.20 5.02
CA THR A 246 -21.30 -14.07 5.80
C THR A 246 -20.99 -14.45 7.25
N TYR A 247 -20.31 -13.55 7.98
CA TYR A 247 -20.10 -13.70 9.43
C TYR A 247 -21.42 -13.86 10.20
N LYS A 248 -22.50 -13.21 9.77
CA LYS A 248 -23.83 -13.34 10.37
C LYS A 248 -24.37 -14.76 10.24
N ASP A 249 -24.22 -15.38 9.08
CA ASP A 249 -24.65 -16.77 8.84
C ASP A 249 -23.85 -17.76 9.68
N PHE A 250 -22.55 -17.51 9.83
CA PHE A 250 -21.67 -18.26 10.73
C PHE A 250 -22.12 -18.12 12.19
N LYS A 251 -22.42 -16.90 12.68
CA LYS A 251 -22.90 -16.69 14.06
C LYS A 251 -24.26 -17.35 14.33
N GLN A 252 -25.08 -17.49 13.30
CA GLN A 252 -26.34 -18.24 13.33
C GLN A 252 -26.14 -19.77 13.19
N LYS A 253 -24.89 -20.25 13.11
CA LYS A 253 -24.50 -21.66 12.96
C LYS A 253 -25.05 -22.31 11.67
N LYS A 254 -25.37 -21.53 10.64
CA LYS A 254 -25.81 -22.05 9.33
C LYS A 254 -24.66 -22.66 8.55
N THR A 255 -23.45 -22.15 8.77
CA THR A 255 -22.22 -22.59 8.12
C THR A 255 -21.07 -22.64 9.13
N ALA A 256 -20.04 -23.40 8.80
CA ALA A 256 -18.76 -23.40 9.50
C ALA A 256 -17.63 -22.72 8.71
N THR A 257 -17.98 -22.12 7.56
CA THR A 257 -17.07 -21.41 6.66
C THR A 257 -17.74 -20.13 6.16
N TYR A 258 -17.05 -19.00 6.20
CA TYR A 258 -17.58 -17.72 5.72
C TYR A 258 -16.45 -16.82 5.21
N VAL A 259 -16.80 -15.90 4.32
CA VAL A 259 -15.89 -14.83 3.87
C VAL A 259 -15.90 -13.73 4.92
N THR A 260 -14.70 -13.32 5.37
CA THR A 260 -14.53 -12.34 6.46
C THR A 260 -14.03 -10.99 5.96
N TYR A 261 -13.34 -10.95 4.83
CA TYR A 261 -12.75 -9.72 4.29
C TYR A 261 -12.42 -9.87 2.81
N ILE A 262 -12.56 -8.79 2.05
CA ILE A 262 -12.15 -8.71 0.64
C ILE A 262 -11.07 -7.63 0.51
N VAL A 263 -10.01 -7.95 -0.23
CA VAL A 263 -8.90 -7.06 -0.54
C VAL A 263 -8.96 -6.74 -2.03
N ASP A 264 -9.22 -5.49 -2.39
CA ASP A 264 -9.22 -5.04 -3.78
C ASP A 264 -7.82 -4.63 -4.24
N ILE A 265 -7.44 -5.05 -5.45
CA ILE A 265 -6.10 -4.80 -6.01
C ILE A 265 -6.08 -3.52 -6.86
N GLY A 266 -7.23 -3.04 -7.33
CA GLY A 266 -7.36 -1.98 -8.35
C GLY A 266 -7.63 -0.55 -7.85
N GLU A 267 -8.12 -0.35 -6.62
CA GLU A 267 -8.40 0.99 -6.08
C GLU A 267 -7.29 1.41 -5.11
N THR A 268 -6.41 2.31 -5.56
CA THR A 268 -5.52 3.20 -4.77
C THR A 268 -4.92 2.70 -3.44
N GLN A 269 -3.56 2.67 -3.39
CA GLN A 269 -2.67 2.48 -2.22
C GLN A 269 -2.25 1.03 -1.89
N GLN A 270 -1.44 0.44 -2.76
CA GLN A 270 -0.80 -0.88 -2.60
C GLN A 270 0.31 -0.99 -1.53
N SER A 271 0.44 -0.08 -0.54
CA SER A 271 1.56 -0.13 0.42
C SER A 271 1.20 -0.49 1.86
N SER A 272 -0.09 -0.60 2.23
CA SER A 272 -0.53 -0.82 3.62
C SER A 272 -0.67 -2.31 4.00
N PHE A 273 -0.98 -3.17 3.04
CA PHE A 273 -1.18 -4.61 3.27
C PHE A 273 0.06 -5.45 2.93
N TYR A 274 0.94 -4.93 2.07
CA TYR A 274 2.16 -5.59 1.66
C TYR A 274 3.26 -5.35 2.69
N SER A 275 3.77 -6.43 3.29
CA SER A 275 5.06 -6.39 3.97
C SER A 275 6.19 -6.13 2.97
N ARG A 276 7.36 -5.66 3.43
CA ARG A 276 8.59 -5.49 2.61
C ARG A 276 8.98 -6.74 1.79
N ASN A 277 8.45 -7.91 2.14
CA ASN A 277 8.70 -9.19 1.48
C ASN A 277 7.58 -9.63 0.51
N GLY A 278 6.63 -8.75 0.14
CA GLY A 278 5.56 -9.09 -0.80
C GLY A 278 4.50 -10.05 -0.23
N THR A 279 4.39 -10.14 1.11
CA THR A 279 3.35 -10.93 1.79
C THR A 279 2.24 -10.01 2.25
N LEU A 280 1.01 -10.31 1.84
CA LEU A 280 -0.21 -9.61 2.22
C LEU A 280 -0.70 -10.10 3.58
N THR A 281 -1.05 -9.19 4.50
CA THR A 281 -1.55 -9.57 5.84
C THR A 281 -2.91 -8.94 6.15
N VAL A 282 -3.90 -9.77 6.45
CA VAL A 282 -5.27 -9.37 6.82
C VAL A 282 -5.55 -9.72 8.28
N ASN A 283 -5.94 -8.74 9.08
CA ASN A 283 -6.37 -8.96 10.46
C ASN A 283 -7.87 -9.28 10.49
N VAL A 284 -8.21 -10.42 11.06
CA VAL A 284 -9.58 -10.91 11.21
C VAL A 284 -10.07 -10.64 12.63
N GLY A 285 -11.33 -10.21 12.78
CA GLY A 285 -11.93 -9.86 14.07
C GLY A 285 -11.89 -8.37 14.41
N THR A 286 -11.68 -7.50 13.42
CA THR A 286 -11.56 -6.03 13.62
C THR A 286 -12.89 -5.28 13.60
N GLY A 287 -13.99 -5.93 13.19
CA GLY A 287 -15.35 -5.36 13.19
C GLY A 287 -15.68 -4.45 12.01
N ASN A 288 -14.79 -4.31 11.02
CA ASN A 288 -15.07 -3.57 9.80
C ASN A 288 -15.88 -4.40 8.79
N THR A 289 -16.56 -3.75 7.85
CA THR A 289 -17.32 -4.42 6.78
C THR A 289 -16.81 -3.93 5.43
N VAL A 290 -16.55 -4.86 4.51
CA VAL A 290 -16.11 -4.58 3.13
C VAL A 290 -16.92 -5.45 2.18
N HIS A 291 -17.49 -4.84 1.12
CA HIS A 291 -18.35 -5.52 0.15
C HIS A 291 -19.39 -6.44 0.81
N GLY A 292 -20.16 -5.93 1.77
CA GLY A 292 -21.20 -6.72 2.47
C GLY A 292 -20.70 -7.80 3.44
N TYR A 293 -19.39 -8.10 3.48
CA TYR A 293 -18.79 -9.06 4.42
C TYR A 293 -18.29 -8.36 5.68
N GLU A 294 -18.84 -8.75 6.82
CA GLU A 294 -18.45 -8.26 8.14
C GLU A 294 -17.26 -9.07 8.68
N ASN A 295 -16.21 -8.39 9.11
CA ASN A 295 -15.04 -8.95 9.74
C ASN A 295 -15.21 -9.03 11.27
N GLY A 296 -16.26 -9.71 11.71
CA GLY A 296 -16.70 -9.71 13.11
C GLY A 296 -15.76 -10.45 14.08
N PRO A 297 -15.86 -10.19 15.40
CA PRO A 297 -14.97 -10.76 16.41
C PRO A 297 -15.10 -12.28 16.51
N LEU A 298 -13.98 -12.97 16.68
CA LEU A 298 -13.93 -14.42 16.86
C LEU A 298 -14.24 -14.84 18.29
N SER A 299 -14.55 -16.12 18.48
CA SER A 299 -14.86 -16.69 19.80
C SER A 299 -13.58 -17.17 20.49
N PRO A 300 -13.34 -16.81 21.77
CA PRO A 300 -12.23 -17.34 22.56
C PRO A 300 -12.28 -18.87 22.67
N LEU A 301 -11.12 -19.50 22.90
CA LEU A 301 -10.96 -20.96 23.02
C LEU A 301 -11.48 -21.79 21.82
N HIS A 302 -11.70 -21.17 20.67
CA HIS A 302 -12.06 -21.89 19.45
C HIS A 302 -10.88 -21.97 18.51
N SER A 303 -10.86 -23.06 17.74
CA SER A 303 -9.84 -23.29 16.72
C SER A 303 -10.32 -22.83 15.36
N TYR A 304 -9.46 -22.10 14.66
CA TYR A 304 -9.73 -21.52 13.35
C TYR A 304 -8.67 -21.96 12.33
N ARG A 305 -9.08 -22.02 11.06
CA ARG A 305 -8.22 -22.12 9.87
C ARG A 305 -8.62 -21.04 8.89
N ALA A 306 -7.73 -20.69 7.97
CA ALA A 306 -8.01 -19.75 6.88
C ALA A 306 -7.70 -20.33 5.50
N ARG A 307 -8.44 -19.83 4.49
CA ARG A 307 -8.12 -19.95 3.06
C ARG A 307 -8.22 -18.57 2.43
N VAL A 308 -7.58 -18.44 1.27
CA VAL A 308 -7.68 -17.24 0.43
C VAL A 308 -8.19 -17.67 -0.94
N ALA A 309 -9.18 -16.95 -1.46
CA ALA A 309 -9.57 -17.03 -2.86
C ALA A 309 -8.96 -15.85 -3.62
N GLY A 310 -8.29 -16.11 -4.74
CA GLY A 310 -7.76 -15.09 -5.64
C GLY A 310 -8.60 -15.00 -6.91
N PHE A 311 -8.87 -13.77 -7.37
CA PHE A 311 -9.81 -13.51 -8.47
C PHE A 311 -9.13 -12.81 -9.64
N THR A 312 -9.29 -13.32 -10.86
CA THR A 312 -8.98 -12.59 -12.11
C THR A 312 -10.18 -11.79 -12.63
N ARG A 313 -11.39 -12.20 -12.22
CA ARG A 313 -12.65 -11.47 -12.38
C ARG A 313 -13.51 -11.71 -11.14
N ILE A 314 -14.13 -10.67 -10.61
CA ILE A 314 -15.04 -10.75 -9.48
C ILE A 314 -16.28 -9.92 -9.79
N ASN A 315 -17.45 -10.48 -9.49
CA ASN A 315 -18.74 -9.80 -9.66
C ASN A 315 -19.56 -9.93 -8.37
N PHE A 316 -20.42 -8.93 -8.11
CA PHE A 316 -21.20 -8.84 -6.88
C PHE A 316 -22.69 -8.68 -7.18
N THR A 317 -23.51 -9.21 -6.29
CA THR A 317 -24.97 -8.96 -6.25
C THR A 317 -25.26 -7.54 -5.77
N GLU A 318 -26.52 -7.08 -5.87
CA GLU A 318 -26.97 -5.81 -5.28
C GLU A 318 -26.73 -5.70 -3.76
N ALA A 319 -26.67 -6.85 -3.07
CA ALA A 319 -26.34 -6.93 -1.65
C ALA A 319 -24.82 -6.93 -1.38
N ASN A 320 -23.99 -6.68 -2.40
CA ASN A 320 -22.53 -6.74 -2.38
C ASN A 320 -21.95 -8.13 -2.06
N ILE A 321 -22.71 -9.21 -2.20
CA ILE A 321 -22.20 -10.59 -2.02
C ILE A 321 -21.64 -11.11 -3.35
N ILE A 322 -20.51 -11.84 -3.30
CA ILE A 322 -19.85 -12.40 -4.49
C ILE A 322 -20.80 -13.34 -5.24
N VAL A 323 -20.90 -13.15 -6.56
CA VAL A 323 -21.58 -14.07 -7.49
C VAL A 323 -20.55 -15.08 -8.00
N GLU A 324 -20.62 -16.32 -7.52
CA GLU A 324 -19.63 -17.35 -7.86
C GLU A 324 -19.62 -17.72 -9.35
N GLU A 325 -20.79 -17.77 -9.99
CA GLU A 325 -20.93 -18.19 -11.39
C GLU A 325 -20.27 -17.21 -12.38
N ASP A 326 -20.27 -15.92 -12.03
CA ASP A 326 -19.69 -14.83 -12.83
C ASP A 326 -18.27 -14.44 -12.41
N SER A 327 -17.74 -15.09 -11.37
CA SER A 327 -16.41 -14.80 -10.81
C SER A 327 -15.41 -15.91 -11.17
N TYR A 328 -14.18 -15.52 -11.50
CA TYR A 328 -13.12 -16.45 -11.86
C TYR A 328 -12.12 -16.53 -10.72
N ALA A 329 -12.15 -17.65 -10.00
CA ALA A 329 -11.52 -17.77 -8.70
C ALA A 329 -10.83 -19.12 -8.49
N SER A 330 -9.65 -19.06 -7.88
CA SER A 330 -8.94 -20.23 -7.34
C SER A 330 -8.72 -20.05 -5.85
N PHE A 331 -8.56 -21.16 -5.14
CA PHE A 331 -8.51 -21.19 -3.68
C PHE A 331 -7.19 -21.77 -3.20
N SER A 332 -6.52 -21.07 -2.30
CA SER A 332 -5.30 -21.58 -1.66
C SER A 332 -5.58 -22.90 -0.91
N PRO A 333 -4.53 -23.71 -0.64
CA PRO A 333 -4.56 -24.70 0.41
C PRO A 333 -4.92 -24.06 1.76
N CYS A 334 -5.29 -24.89 2.72
CA CYS A 334 -5.63 -24.40 4.05
C CYS A 334 -4.42 -24.07 4.91
N SER A 335 -4.61 -23.12 5.82
CA SER A 335 -3.67 -22.90 6.90
C SER A 335 -3.64 -24.06 7.89
N GLU A 336 -2.57 -24.08 8.67
CA GLU A 336 -2.56 -24.78 9.95
C GLU A 336 -3.64 -24.23 10.90
N GLN A 337 -4.02 -25.07 11.86
CA GLN A 337 -5.03 -24.73 12.86
C GLN A 337 -4.43 -23.81 13.93
N VAL A 338 -5.18 -22.78 14.30
CA VAL A 338 -4.81 -21.86 15.38
C VAL A 338 -5.91 -21.82 16.43
N LEU A 339 -5.54 -22.03 17.69
CA LEU A 339 -6.42 -21.91 18.85
C LEU A 339 -6.33 -20.49 19.42
N LEU A 340 -7.46 -19.83 19.62
CA LEU A 340 -7.48 -18.52 20.27
C LEU A 340 -7.34 -18.65 21.80
N PRO A 341 -6.58 -17.75 22.45
CA PRO A 341 -6.40 -17.75 23.90
C PRO A 341 -7.72 -17.42 24.64
N GLN A 342 -7.74 -17.70 25.95
CA GLN A 342 -8.87 -17.38 26.83
C GLN A 342 -9.10 -15.86 26.90
N ASP A 343 -10.36 -15.46 27.08
CA ASP A 343 -10.72 -14.09 27.43
C ASP A 343 -10.02 -13.66 28.76
N PRO A 344 -9.14 -12.66 28.72
CA PRO A 344 -8.47 -12.13 29.91
C PRO A 344 -9.45 -11.63 30.98
N GLY A 345 -10.66 -11.18 30.61
CA GLY A 345 -11.69 -10.71 31.53
C GLY A 345 -12.23 -11.81 32.44
N LEU A 346 -12.35 -13.04 31.95
CA LEU A 346 -12.76 -14.22 32.74
C LEU A 346 -11.68 -14.64 33.74
N ILE A 347 -10.40 -14.57 33.34
CA ILE A 347 -9.24 -14.84 34.22
C ILE A 347 -9.16 -13.77 35.31
N ALA A 348 -9.29 -12.49 34.95
CA ALA A 348 -9.30 -11.39 35.89
C ALA A 348 -10.47 -11.50 36.87
N GLY A 349 -11.67 -11.83 36.40
CA GLY A 349 -12.86 -11.99 37.25
C GLY A 349 -12.72 -13.11 38.29
N ALA A 350 -12.17 -14.26 37.89
CA ALA A 350 -11.93 -15.38 38.80
C ALA A 350 -10.85 -15.07 39.84
N VAL A 351 -9.75 -14.44 39.41
CA VAL A 351 -8.65 -14.03 40.29
C VAL A 351 -9.10 -12.93 41.27
N ILE A 352 -9.86 -11.94 40.79
CA ILE A 352 -10.44 -10.87 41.62
C ILE A 352 -11.46 -11.46 42.61
N GLY A 353 -12.30 -12.41 42.19
CA GLY A 353 -13.25 -13.09 43.07
C GLY A 353 -12.55 -13.86 44.21
N CYS A 354 -11.50 -14.61 43.90
CA CYS A 354 -10.68 -15.32 44.90
C CYS A 354 -9.95 -14.36 45.83
N LEU A 355 -9.38 -13.27 45.30
CA LEU A 355 -8.71 -12.24 46.10
C LEU A 355 -9.68 -11.49 47.01
N LEU A 356 -10.90 -11.20 46.56
CA LEU A 356 -11.95 -10.58 47.37
C LEU A 356 -12.44 -11.51 48.49
N ALA A 357 -12.53 -12.81 48.24
CA ALA A 357 -12.85 -13.79 49.29
C ALA A 357 -11.76 -13.86 50.37
N ILE A 358 -10.48 -13.85 49.95
CA ILE A 358 -9.33 -13.80 50.88
C ILE A 358 -9.33 -12.48 51.66
N LEU A 359 -9.58 -11.35 50.99
CA LEU A 359 -9.69 -10.04 51.63
C LEU A 359 -10.86 -9.96 52.61
N ALA A 360 -11.98 -10.63 52.35
CA ALA A 360 -13.10 -10.71 53.29
C ALA A 360 -12.71 -11.51 54.55
N VAL A 361 -11.98 -12.61 54.42
CA VAL A 361 -11.46 -13.38 55.56
C VAL A 361 -10.44 -12.57 56.37
N VAL A 362 -9.55 -11.85 55.68
CA VAL A 362 -8.56 -10.96 56.31
C VAL A 362 -9.24 -9.74 56.95
N ALA A 363 -10.30 -9.20 56.37
CA ALA A 363 -11.09 -8.10 56.93
C ALA A 363 -11.87 -8.55 58.17
N ILE A 364 -12.41 -9.78 58.20
CA ILE A 364 -13.07 -10.36 59.38
C ILE A 364 -12.06 -10.60 60.50
N GLY A 365 -10.89 -11.17 60.18
CA GLY A 365 -9.78 -11.33 61.14
C GLY A 365 -9.23 -9.99 61.63
N GLY A 366 -9.09 -9.03 60.72
CA GLY A 366 -8.65 -7.66 60.98
C GLY A 366 -9.65 -6.87 61.83
N TYR A 367 -10.95 -7.06 61.64
CA TYR A 367 -12.01 -6.43 62.44
C TYR A 367 -11.99 -6.92 63.89
N ILE A 368 -11.75 -8.22 64.12
CA ILE A 368 -11.57 -8.80 65.47
C ILE A 368 -10.32 -8.22 66.15
N PHE A 369 -9.22 -8.05 65.40
CA PHE A 369 -7.99 -7.43 65.89
C PHE A 369 -8.15 -5.92 66.16
N TRP A 370 -8.87 -5.22 65.29
CA TRP A 370 -9.12 -3.77 65.35
C TRP A 370 -10.04 -3.39 66.52
N LYS A 371 -11.01 -4.25 66.89
CA LYS A 371 -11.84 -4.06 68.08
C LYS A 371 -11.03 -4.11 69.39
N ARG A 372 -9.88 -4.79 69.40
CA ARG A 372 -8.99 -4.89 70.58
C ARG A 372 -8.04 -3.70 70.74
N ARG A 373 -7.85 -2.86 69.71
CA ARG A 373 -6.76 -1.87 69.68
C ARG A 373 -7.18 -0.40 69.60
N ARG A 374 -8.48 -0.05 69.68
CA ARG A 374 -8.94 1.34 69.79
C ARG A 374 -9.18 1.77 71.24
N LYS A 375 -8.07 1.88 71.98
CA LYS A 375 -7.90 2.86 73.04
C LYS A 375 -6.50 3.44 72.87
N ASP A 376 -6.33 4.26 71.83
CA ASP A 376 -5.50 5.47 71.88
C ASP A 376 -5.44 6.21 70.53
N ARG A 377 -5.68 7.52 70.67
CA ARG A 377 -5.30 8.68 69.87
C ARG A 377 -5.81 8.91 68.44
N ARG A 378 -6.46 10.07 68.35
CA ARG A 378 -6.91 10.87 67.21
C ARG A 378 -5.76 11.63 66.53
N ASN A 379 -6.02 11.95 65.26
CA ASN A 379 -5.53 13.05 64.41
C ASN A 379 -4.08 13.01 63.93
N THR A 380 -3.90 12.75 62.62
CA THR A 380 -2.83 13.35 61.81
C THR A 380 -3.29 13.46 60.35
N GLU A 381 -2.89 14.55 59.71
CA GLU A 381 -3.22 15.04 58.37
C GLU A 381 -2.91 14.03 57.24
N MET A 382 -3.61 14.18 56.11
CA MET A 382 -3.31 13.46 54.87
C MET A 382 -1.96 13.91 54.31
N SER A 383 -0.94 13.08 54.53
CA SER A 383 0.34 13.14 53.84
C SER A 383 0.19 12.50 52.46
N PHE A 384 0.59 13.22 51.40
CA PHE A 384 0.80 12.65 50.08
C PHE A 384 1.81 11.50 50.18
N SER A 385 1.51 10.37 49.53
CA SER A 385 2.41 9.24 49.41
C SER A 385 3.79 9.69 48.93
N PRO A 386 4.91 9.19 49.50
CA PRO A 386 6.25 9.59 49.05
C PRO A 386 6.41 9.24 47.57
N ILE A 387 6.99 10.19 46.82
CA ILE A 387 7.37 10.05 45.41
C ILE A 387 8.19 8.76 45.28
N LYS A 388 7.73 7.82 44.43
CA LYS A 388 8.53 6.65 44.07
C LYS A 388 9.64 7.15 43.14
N SER A 389 10.83 7.35 43.69
CA SER A 389 12.04 7.79 42.98
C SER A 389 13.01 6.61 42.86
N LYS A 390 13.67 6.47 41.70
CA LYS A 390 14.77 5.52 41.46
C LYS A 390 16.02 6.30 41.02
N LEU A 391 16.49 7.19 41.89
CA LEU A 391 17.63 8.07 41.63
C LEU A 391 18.93 7.28 41.44
N ILE A 392 19.64 7.54 40.34
CA ILE A 392 20.89 6.89 39.96
C ILE A 392 21.95 7.97 39.71
N LYS A 393 23.14 7.83 40.30
CA LYS A 393 24.27 8.71 39.97
C LYS A 393 24.75 8.46 38.55
N VAL A 394 25.12 9.53 37.82
CA VAL A 394 25.60 9.47 36.44
C VAL A 394 26.76 8.46 36.26
N GLU A 395 27.68 8.40 37.22
CA GLU A 395 28.81 7.46 37.22
C GLU A 395 28.38 5.98 37.22
N ASN A 396 27.23 5.67 37.82
CA ASN A 396 26.67 4.32 37.94
C ASN A 396 25.62 4.01 36.87
N PHE A 397 25.22 5.00 36.06
CA PHE A 397 24.14 4.84 35.10
C PHE A 397 24.45 3.79 34.03
N GLU A 398 25.71 3.68 33.59
CA GLU A 398 26.10 2.66 32.60
C GLU A 398 25.91 1.23 33.11
N SER A 399 26.28 0.98 34.37
CA SER A 399 26.09 -0.32 35.02
C SER A 399 24.61 -0.62 35.24
N TYR A 400 23.84 0.39 35.64
CA TYR A 400 22.38 0.30 35.73
C TYR A 400 21.76 -0.04 34.37
N PHE A 401 22.13 0.70 33.31
CA PHE A 401 21.58 0.53 31.97
C PHE A 401 21.82 -0.89 31.43
N LYS A 402 23.06 -1.40 31.55
CA LYS A 402 23.39 -2.78 31.15
C LYS A 402 22.59 -3.82 31.93
N LYS A 403 22.36 -3.59 33.23
CA LYS A 403 21.55 -4.48 34.07
C LYS A 403 20.08 -4.47 33.63
N GLN A 404 19.51 -3.31 33.37
CA GLN A 404 18.10 -3.19 32.97
C GLN A 404 17.84 -3.72 31.55
N GLN A 405 18.82 -3.60 30.65
CA GLN A 405 18.77 -4.10 29.27
C GLN A 405 18.92 -5.62 29.16
N ALA A 406 19.47 -6.28 30.18
CA ALA A 406 19.64 -7.73 30.19
C ALA A 406 18.31 -8.49 30.02
N ASP A 407 18.39 -9.73 29.54
CA ASP A 407 17.25 -10.63 29.35
C ASP A 407 16.12 -10.01 28.52
N SER A 408 16.49 -9.34 27.42
CA SER A 408 15.55 -8.63 26.52
C SER A 408 14.81 -7.46 27.19
N ASN A 409 15.55 -6.53 27.82
CA ASN A 409 15.02 -5.36 28.53
C ASN A 409 14.12 -5.69 29.73
N CYS A 410 14.27 -6.86 30.35
CA CYS A 410 13.39 -7.34 31.42
C CYS A 410 13.25 -6.33 32.57
N GLY A 411 14.36 -5.70 32.97
CA GLY A 411 14.34 -4.73 34.05
C GLY A 411 13.64 -3.41 33.66
N PHE A 412 13.82 -2.93 32.42
CA PHE A 412 13.06 -1.78 31.93
C PHE A 412 11.56 -2.09 31.82
N ALA A 413 11.19 -3.30 31.40
CA ALA A 413 9.80 -3.74 31.36
C ALA A 413 9.18 -3.76 32.76
N GLU A 414 9.90 -4.26 33.78
CA GLU A 414 9.46 -4.25 35.18
C GLU A 414 9.22 -2.82 35.69
N GLU A 415 10.19 -1.92 35.49
CA GLU A 415 10.04 -0.51 35.86
C GLU A 415 8.87 0.17 35.15
N TYR A 416 8.69 -0.11 33.87
CA TYR A 416 7.60 0.47 33.08
C TYR A 416 6.22 -0.04 33.53
N GLU A 417 6.10 -1.33 33.87
CA GLU A 417 4.87 -1.90 34.43
C GLU A 417 4.54 -1.33 35.82
N GLU A 418 5.54 -1.05 36.65
CA GLU A 418 5.34 -0.37 37.93
C GLU A 418 4.75 1.04 37.79
N LEU A 419 4.92 1.69 36.63
CA LEU A 419 4.35 3.02 36.33
C LEU A 419 2.88 2.93 35.89
N ARG A 420 2.35 1.74 35.61
CA ARG A 420 0.96 1.54 35.13
C ARG A 420 -0.12 2.15 36.03
N PRO A 421 -0.07 2.05 37.38
CA PRO A 421 -1.07 2.69 38.25
C PRO A 421 -0.83 4.19 38.50
N ALA A 422 0.25 4.80 37.99
CA ALA A 422 0.55 6.20 38.25
C ALA A 422 -0.54 7.13 37.67
N GLY A 423 -1.07 8.04 38.49
CA GLY A 423 -2.06 9.05 38.09
C GLY A 423 -3.46 8.53 37.74
N VAL A 424 -3.70 7.22 37.61
CA VAL A 424 -4.96 6.67 37.06
C VAL A 424 -6.21 7.04 37.86
N HIS A 425 -6.07 7.35 39.16
CA HIS A 425 -7.15 7.75 40.05
C HIS A 425 -7.46 9.25 40.04
N GLN A 426 -6.67 10.05 39.32
CA GLN A 426 -6.90 11.49 39.22
C GLN A 426 -8.24 11.77 38.50
N PRO A 427 -9.07 12.68 39.03
CA PRO A 427 -10.34 13.07 38.39
C PRO A 427 -10.16 13.68 37.00
N LYS A 428 -11.16 13.44 36.14
CA LYS A 428 -11.22 13.90 34.72
C LYS A 428 -12.61 14.44 34.37
N PHE A 429 -13.32 14.99 35.36
CA PHE A 429 -14.73 15.35 35.26
C PHE A 429 -14.99 16.33 34.12
N ALA A 430 -14.15 17.36 33.94
CA ALA A 430 -14.34 18.32 32.86
C ALA A 430 -14.23 17.68 31.47
N ALA A 431 -13.34 16.70 31.32
CA ALA A 431 -13.13 15.98 30.06
C ALA A 431 -14.26 14.97 29.75
N GLU A 432 -14.96 14.50 30.78
CA GLU A 432 -16.02 13.50 30.69
C GLU A 432 -17.42 14.11 30.42
N LEU A 433 -17.56 15.43 30.61
CA LEU A 433 -18.76 16.20 30.27
C LEU A 433 -19.16 15.98 28.81
N THR A 434 -20.46 15.80 28.58
CA THR A 434 -21.02 15.44 27.27
C THR A 434 -20.63 16.45 26.18
N GLU A 435 -20.60 17.73 26.53
CA GLU A 435 -20.25 18.85 25.66
C GLU A 435 -18.76 18.84 25.24
N ASN A 436 -17.89 18.28 26.09
CA ASN A 436 -16.44 18.26 25.89
C ASN A 436 -15.94 16.96 25.23
N ARG A 437 -16.76 15.90 25.18
CA ARG A 437 -16.37 14.62 24.57
C ARG A 437 -15.92 14.78 23.11
N GLY A 438 -16.62 15.60 22.34
CA GLY A 438 -16.27 15.90 20.94
C GLY A 438 -14.99 16.73 20.76
N LYS A 439 -14.42 17.27 21.85
CA LYS A 439 -13.14 17.99 21.84
C LYS A 439 -11.95 17.08 22.13
N ASN A 440 -12.18 15.79 22.37
CA ASN A 440 -11.13 14.81 22.67
C ASN A 440 -10.84 13.94 21.44
N ARG A 441 -9.59 13.92 20.98
CA ARG A 441 -9.18 13.07 19.84
C ARG A 441 -9.28 11.58 20.18
N TYR A 442 -9.06 11.23 21.45
CA TYR A 442 -9.15 9.86 21.96
C TYR A 442 -9.92 9.82 23.27
N ASN A 443 -10.94 8.94 23.34
CA ASN A 443 -11.80 8.79 24.52
C ASN A 443 -11.06 8.27 25.77
N ASN A 444 -9.90 7.64 25.58
CA ASN A 444 -9.08 7.11 26.67
C ASN A 444 -7.90 8.02 27.06
N VAL A 445 -7.74 9.19 26.42
CA VAL A 445 -6.68 10.16 26.72
C VAL A 445 -7.33 11.49 27.12
N LEU A 446 -7.65 11.59 28.40
CA LEU A 446 -8.41 12.70 28.96
C LEU A 446 -7.56 13.47 29.98
N PRO A 447 -7.52 14.82 29.93
CA PRO A 447 -6.74 15.62 30.86
C PRO A 447 -7.28 15.50 32.28
N TYR A 448 -6.38 15.38 33.26
CA TYR A 448 -6.77 15.44 34.68
C TYR A 448 -7.20 16.84 35.09
N ASP A 449 -8.23 16.95 35.92
CA ASP A 449 -8.78 18.24 36.36
C ASP A 449 -7.75 19.08 37.13
N ILE A 450 -6.86 18.42 37.88
CA ILE A 450 -5.85 19.07 38.74
C ILE A 450 -4.81 19.88 37.96
N SER A 451 -4.55 19.51 36.71
CA SER A 451 -3.46 20.05 35.89
C SER A 451 -3.94 20.54 34.51
N ARG A 452 -5.22 20.37 34.17
CA ARG A 452 -5.73 20.78 32.85
C ARG A 452 -5.52 22.28 32.61
N VAL A 453 -5.23 22.61 31.36
CA VAL A 453 -5.24 24.02 30.93
C VAL A 453 -6.69 24.47 30.86
N LYS A 454 -6.97 25.66 31.41
CA LYS A 454 -8.29 26.28 31.39
C LYS A 454 -8.28 27.52 30.53
N LEU A 455 -9.13 27.57 29.52
CA LEU A 455 -9.34 28.75 28.68
C LEU A 455 -10.26 29.76 29.39
N SER A 456 -10.25 31.00 28.93
CA SER A 456 -11.24 31.99 29.38
C SER A 456 -12.65 31.53 28.99
N ALA A 457 -13.61 31.64 29.90
CA ALA A 457 -15.00 31.32 29.61
C ALA A 457 -15.60 32.42 28.73
N ARG A 458 -16.25 32.04 27.62
CA ARG A 458 -16.96 32.97 26.73
C ARG A 458 -18.44 33.01 27.12
N SER A 459 -19.22 32.05 26.63
CA SER A 459 -20.68 32.00 26.75
C SER A 459 -21.19 30.80 27.56
N HIS A 460 -20.48 29.67 27.50
CA HIS A 460 -20.85 28.44 28.18
C HIS A 460 -19.77 28.06 29.20
N ALA A 461 -20.19 27.43 30.30
CA ALA A 461 -19.28 26.97 31.35
C ALA A 461 -18.23 25.95 30.87
N THR A 462 -18.47 25.31 29.72
CA THR A 462 -17.59 24.32 29.09
C THR A 462 -16.61 24.95 28.08
N ASP A 463 -16.70 26.25 27.81
CA ASP A 463 -15.79 26.97 26.91
C ASP A 463 -14.36 27.05 27.48
N ASP A 464 -14.19 26.75 28.78
CA ASP A 464 -12.89 26.68 29.46
C ASP A 464 -12.07 25.43 29.06
N TYR A 465 -12.67 24.49 28.34
CA TYR A 465 -12.10 23.17 28.12
C TYR A 465 -11.25 23.10 26.85
N ILE A 466 -10.03 22.62 27.03
CA ILE A 466 -9.14 22.11 25.98
C ILE A 466 -8.43 20.85 26.50
N ASN A 467 -8.18 19.87 25.61
CA ASN A 467 -7.44 18.66 25.97
C ASN A 467 -5.93 18.94 26.04
N ALA A 468 -5.52 19.56 27.15
CA ALA A 468 -4.13 19.86 27.46
C ALA A 468 -3.91 19.91 28.98
N ASN A 469 -2.69 19.60 29.43
CA ASN A 469 -2.28 19.70 30.83
C ASN A 469 -0.97 20.48 30.97
N TYR A 470 -0.86 21.26 32.04
CA TYR A 470 0.43 21.77 32.49
C TYR A 470 1.31 20.61 32.94
N MET A 471 2.54 20.59 32.47
CA MET A 471 3.53 19.59 32.84
C MET A 471 4.73 20.27 33.53
N PRO A 472 5.26 19.64 34.60
CA PRO A 472 6.46 20.12 35.25
C PRO A 472 7.68 19.94 34.34
N GLY A 473 8.56 20.93 34.35
CA GLY A 473 9.94 20.83 33.90
C GLY A 473 10.86 20.51 35.08
N TYR A 474 12.15 20.79 34.93
CA TYR A 474 13.12 20.62 36.02
C TYR A 474 12.96 21.72 37.08
N ALA A 475 12.98 22.99 36.67
CA ALA A 475 12.92 24.14 37.58
C ALA A 475 11.51 24.71 37.83
N SER A 476 10.54 24.46 36.94
CA SER A 476 9.20 25.05 37.00
C SER A 476 8.10 23.99 36.93
N LYS A 477 7.05 24.13 37.76
CA LYS A 477 5.87 23.25 37.76
C LYS A 477 4.97 23.42 36.53
N LYS A 478 5.18 24.48 35.74
CA LYS A 478 4.41 24.79 34.53
C LYS A 478 5.32 25.12 33.35
N ALA A 479 6.48 24.46 33.27
CA ALA A 479 7.43 24.70 32.18
C ALA A 479 6.87 24.30 30.80
N PHE A 480 5.93 23.35 30.78
CA PHE A 480 5.36 22.82 29.54
C PHE A 480 3.84 22.76 29.60
N ILE A 481 3.23 22.73 28.42
CA ILE A 481 1.85 22.29 28.22
C ILE A 481 1.90 21.07 27.30
N ALA A 482 1.41 19.91 27.76
CA ALA A 482 1.21 18.74 26.91
C ALA A 482 -0.22 18.74 26.36
N ALA A 483 -0.37 18.83 25.05
CA ALA A 483 -1.66 18.90 24.38
C ALA A 483 -1.85 17.81 23.32
N GLN A 484 -3.10 17.46 23.03
CA GLN A 484 -3.41 16.67 21.84
C GLN A 484 -3.15 17.49 20.56
N GLY A 485 -2.93 16.82 19.43
CA GLY A 485 -3.01 17.47 18.12
C GLY A 485 -4.44 17.94 17.88
N PRO A 486 -4.68 19.24 17.58
CA PRO A 486 -6.02 19.80 17.47
C PRO A 486 -6.86 19.06 16.43
N LEU A 487 -8.16 18.96 16.70
CA LEU A 487 -9.22 18.48 15.81
C LEU A 487 -9.79 19.66 15.00
N PRO A 488 -10.55 19.43 13.91
CA PRO A 488 -11.13 20.53 13.13
C PRO A 488 -11.96 21.49 13.98
N ASN A 489 -12.72 20.97 14.95
CA ASN A 489 -13.55 21.74 15.86
C ASN A 489 -12.82 22.31 17.09
N THR A 490 -11.50 22.13 17.20
CA THR A 490 -10.70 22.63 18.34
C THR A 490 -9.48 23.44 17.91
N ILE A 491 -9.34 23.79 16.63
CA ILE A 491 -8.21 24.62 16.16
C ILE A 491 -8.29 26.03 16.78
N ASP A 492 -9.49 26.61 16.83
CA ASP A 492 -9.70 27.92 17.47
C ASP A 492 -9.37 27.89 18.96
N ASP A 493 -9.79 26.83 19.66
CA ASP A 493 -9.43 26.60 21.08
C ASP A 493 -7.91 26.47 21.26
N PHE A 494 -7.21 25.87 20.29
CA PHE A 494 -5.76 25.67 20.32
C PHE A 494 -4.98 26.99 20.19
N TRP A 495 -5.35 27.85 19.23
CA TRP A 495 -4.74 29.18 19.11
C TRP A 495 -5.14 30.12 20.25
N ARG A 496 -6.37 30.01 20.74
CA ARG A 496 -6.79 30.73 21.95
C ARG A 496 -5.94 30.33 23.17
N MET A 497 -5.61 29.05 23.32
CA MET A 497 -4.68 28.59 24.35
C MET A 497 -3.29 29.21 24.18
N ILE A 498 -2.75 29.22 22.97
CA ILE A 498 -1.42 29.77 22.66
C ILE A 498 -1.37 31.25 23.05
N TRP A 499 -2.40 32.01 22.68
CA TRP A 499 -2.53 33.42 23.03
C TRP A 499 -2.67 33.64 24.55
N GLU A 500 -3.70 33.04 25.16
CA GLU A 500 -4.02 33.29 26.58
C GLU A 500 -2.91 32.84 27.54
N LYS A 501 -2.13 31.82 27.15
CA LYS A 501 -1.06 31.28 28.00
C LYS A 501 0.31 31.82 27.60
N ASN A 502 0.36 32.86 26.76
CA ASN A 502 1.56 33.59 26.36
C ASN A 502 2.66 32.63 25.85
N ILE A 503 2.29 31.73 24.92
CA ILE A 503 3.16 30.66 24.42
C ILE A 503 3.96 31.16 23.22
N TYR A 504 5.28 31.16 23.34
CA TYR A 504 6.20 31.55 22.25
C TYR A 504 6.75 30.38 21.44
N SER A 505 6.67 29.17 21.98
CA SER A 505 7.33 27.99 21.44
C SER A 505 6.37 26.80 21.39
N ILE A 506 6.21 26.24 20.20
CA ILE A 506 5.38 25.05 19.93
C ILE A 506 6.30 23.94 19.43
N VAL A 507 6.23 22.78 20.06
CA VAL A 507 6.95 21.56 19.68
C VAL A 507 5.94 20.53 19.17
N MET A 508 5.97 20.28 17.87
CA MET A 508 5.11 19.34 17.17
C MET A 508 5.91 18.06 16.84
N LEU A 509 5.51 16.92 17.42
CA LEU A 509 6.24 15.65 17.33
C LEU A 509 5.50 14.60 16.49
N THR A 510 4.70 15.03 15.51
CA THR A 510 3.90 14.13 14.65
C THR A 510 3.68 14.79 13.31
N LYS A 511 3.62 14.01 12.24
CA LYS A 511 3.08 14.51 10.96
C LYS A 511 1.57 14.65 11.08
N CYS A 512 0.95 15.52 10.29
CA CYS A 512 -0.52 15.64 10.25
C CYS A 512 -1.19 14.31 9.92
N VAL A 513 -0.60 13.55 9.00
CA VAL A 513 -1.05 12.22 8.58
C VAL A 513 0.09 11.23 8.72
N GLU A 514 -0.17 10.13 9.41
CA GLU A 514 0.74 8.98 9.55
C GLU A 514 -0.07 7.72 9.21
N GLN A 515 0.44 6.88 8.31
CA GLN A 515 -0.25 5.67 7.83
C GLN A 515 -1.69 5.91 7.35
N ALA A 516 -1.90 6.97 6.56
CA ALA A 516 -3.21 7.40 6.07
C ALA A 516 -4.25 7.72 7.17
N ARG A 517 -3.80 7.90 8.43
CA ARG A 517 -4.65 8.34 9.54
C ARG A 517 -4.26 9.73 9.99
N THR A 518 -5.24 10.63 10.11
CA THR A 518 -5.03 11.96 10.64
C THR A 518 -4.66 11.90 12.12
N LYS A 519 -3.44 12.32 12.44
CA LYS A 519 -2.90 12.45 13.80
C LYS A 519 -3.09 13.85 14.36
N CYS A 520 -3.03 14.86 13.49
CA CYS A 520 -3.14 16.26 13.85
C CYS A 520 -3.70 17.02 12.65
N GLU A 521 -4.67 17.92 12.86
CA GLU A 521 -5.03 18.85 11.79
C GLU A 521 -3.87 19.82 11.53
N GLN A 522 -3.77 20.29 10.30
CA GLN A 522 -2.92 21.44 10.01
C GLN A 522 -3.59 22.67 10.62
N TYR A 523 -3.03 23.15 11.73
CA TYR A 523 -3.54 24.31 12.46
C TYR A 523 -2.80 25.60 12.11
N TRP A 524 -1.94 25.62 11.10
CA TRP A 524 -1.18 26.81 10.69
C TRP A 524 -1.47 27.16 9.21
N PRO A 525 -1.35 28.45 8.84
CA PRO A 525 -1.54 28.89 7.45
C PRO A 525 -0.37 28.49 6.53
N ASP A 526 -0.65 28.28 5.24
CA ASP A 526 0.39 28.03 4.23
C ASP A 526 1.02 29.32 3.67
N LYS A 527 0.21 30.29 3.23
CA LYS A 527 0.71 31.52 2.57
C LYS A 527 -0.03 32.79 2.97
N GLN A 528 -1.35 32.71 3.11
CA GLN A 528 -2.16 33.85 3.54
C GLN A 528 -2.42 33.76 5.04
N SER A 529 -2.48 34.93 5.70
CA SER A 529 -2.91 35.03 7.09
C SER A 529 -4.28 34.37 7.27
N MET A 530 -4.46 33.61 8.34
CA MET A 530 -5.70 32.89 8.61
C MET A 530 -6.24 33.23 9.99
N SER A 531 -7.56 33.36 10.09
CA SER A 531 -8.27 33.69 11.34
C SER A 531 -8.78 32.42 12.01
N TYR A 532 -8.48 32.27 13.29
CA TYR A 532 -8.92 31.19 14.17
C TYR A 532 -9.70 31.80 15.34
N GLY A 533 -11.01 31.97 15.14
CA GLY A 533 -11.81 32.85 15.99
C GLY A 533 -11.28 34.29 15.96
N ASP A 534 -10.92 34.81 17.15
CA ASP A 534 -10.39 36.17 17.33
C ASP A 534 -8.87 36.29 17.10
N ILE A 535 -8.20 35.16 16.82
CA ILE A 535 -6.75 35.12 16.66
C ILE A 535 -6.39 35.04 15.18
N ILE A 536 -5.62 36.01 14.69
CA ILE A 536 -5.10 36.06 13.34
C ILE A 536 -3.65 35.57 13.39
N VAL A 537 -3.33 34.57 12.57
CA VAL A 537 -1.99 33.99 12.49
C VAL A 537 -1.44 34.20 11.09
N THR A 538 -0.22 34.73 11.02
CA THR A 538 0.48 34.96 9.75
C THR A 538 1.82 34.25 9.79
N MET A 539 2.10 33.41 8.79
CA MET A 539 3.40 32.76 8.66
C MET A 539 4.43 33.76 8.12
N VAL A 540 5.51 33.94 8.88
CA VAL A 540 6.62 34.86 8.56
C VAL A 540 7.72 34.13 7.81
N SER A 541 8.11 32.95 8.28
CA SER A 541 9.14 32.12 7.65
C SER A 541 8.91 30.63 7.90
N GLU A 542 9.37 29.82 6.97
CA GLU A 542 9.40 28.36 7.05
C GLU A 542 10.78 27.87 6.58
N ILE A 543 11.42 27.04 7.41
CA ILE A 543 12.69 26.37 7.12
C ILE A 543 12.45 24.87 7.20
N VAL A 544 12.45 24.20 6.05
CA VAL A 544 12.24 22.75 5.94
C VAL A 544 13.60 22.05 5.88
N LEU A 545 13.88 21.20 6.86
CA LEU A 545 15.01 20.28 6.88
C LEU A 545 14.48 18.83 6.82
N PRO A 546 15.31 17.84 6.46
CA PRO A 546 14.86 16.45 6.40
C PRO A 546 14.29 15.95 7.74
N GLU A 547 14.90 16.37 8.85
CA GLU A 547 14.59 15.89 10.19
C GLU A 547 13.49 16.66 10.89
N TRP A 548 13.36 17.95 10.58
CA TRP A 548 12.37 18.85 11.16
C TRP A 548 12.09 20.07 10.29
N THR A 549 10.96 20.73 10.54
CA THR A 549 10.61 22.03 9.96
C THR A 549 10.49 23.06 11.07
N ILE A 550 11.00 24.27 10.85
CA ILE A 550 10.87 25.41 11.78
C ILE A 550 10.00 26.47 11.10
N ARG A 551 8.96 26.93 11.79
CA ARG A 551 8.06 27.99 11.31
C ARG A 551 7.98 29.13 12.30
N ASP A 552 8.01 30.35 11.82
CA ASP A 552 7.76 31.55 12.61
C ASP A 552 6.42 32.16 12.23
N PHE A 553 5.66 32.56 13.24
CA PHE A 553 4.34 33.17 13.08
C PHE A 553 4.29 34.50 13.83
N THR A 554 3.60 35.48 13.25
CA THR A 554 2.99 36.55 14.03
C THR A 554 1.57 36.17 14.38
N VAL A 555 1.22 36.39 15.64
CA VAL A 555 -0.09 36.08 16.21
C VAL A 555 -0.67 37.37 16.76
N GLU A 556 -1.85 37.72 16.30
CA GLU A 556 -2.54 38.96 16.65
C GLU A 556 -3.93 38.60 17.16
N ASN A 557 -4.40 39.29 18.19
CA ASN A 557 -5.79 39.18 18.62
C ASN A 557 -6.56 40.38 18.11
N SER A 558 -7.64 40.18 17.37
CA SER A 558 -8.44 41.27 16.80
C SER A 558 -9.01 42.23 17.86
N ASN A 559 -9.06 41.80 19.13
CA ASN A 559 -9.51 42.60 20.26
C ASN A 559 -8.38 43.25 21.07
N ALA A 560 -7.10 42.98 20.74
CA ALA A 560 -5.96 43.53 21.47
C ALA A 560 -4.90 44.11 20.50
N PRO A 561 -4.25 45.23 20.84
CA PRO A 561 -3.23 45.83 19.99
C PRO A 561 -1.88 45.08 20.02
N GLU A 562 -1.76 44.01 20.81
CA GLU A 562 -0.52 43.26 20.98
C GLU A 562 -0.27 42.30 19.82
N ILE A 563 0.99 42.18 19.42
CA ILE A 563 1.46 41.21 18.42
C ILE A 563 2.45 40.28 19.13
N HIS A 564 2.22 38.97 19.04
CA HIS A 564 3.07 37.95 19.65
C HIS A 564 3.78 37.16 18.56
N THR A 565 5.06 36.84 18.78
CA THR A 565 5.83 35.99 17.86
C THR A 565 5.87 34.57 18.38
N VAL A 566 5.44 33.60 17.57
CA VAL A 566 5.38 32.19 17.94
C VAL A 566 6.20 31.36 16.97
N ARG A 567 7.13 30.56 17.48
CA ARG A 567 7.92 29.61 16.69
C ARG A 567 7.40 28.20 16.89
N GLN A 568 7.13 27.49 15.79
CA GLN A 568 6.84 26.06 15.79
C GLN A 568 8.06 25.27 15.33
N PHE A 569 8.46 24.32 16.15
CA PHE A 569 9.44 23.29 15.88
C PHE A 569 8.71 21.99 15.57
N HIS A 570 8.73 21.56 14.31
CA HIS A 570 8.01 20.38 13.85
C HIS A 570 8.98 19.24 13.52
N PHE A 571 9.11 18.29 14.43
CA PHE A 571 9.94 17.10 14.26
C PHE A 571 9.25 16.08 13.33
N THR A 572 9.79 15.90 12.13
CA THR A 572 9.18 15.10 11.05
C THR A 572 9.79 13.71 10.91
N SER A 573 10.91 13.44 11.58
CA SER A 573 11.62 12.15 11.50
C SER A 573 11.26 11.14 12.59
N TRP A 574 10.24 11.39 13.41
CA TRP A 574 9.75 10.34 14.32
C TRP A 574 9.01 9.26 13.52
N PRO A 575 9.40 7.97 13.61
CA PRO A 575 8.75 6.93 12.83
C PRO A 575 7.29 6.68 13.25
N ASP A 576 6.48 6.23 12.31
CA ASP A 576 5.07 5.90 12.54
C ASP A 576 4.88 4.73 13.51
N HIS A 577 5.88 3.84 13.61
CA HIS A 577 5.98 2.76 14.61
C HIS A 577 7.29 2.87 15.39
N GLY A 578 7.20 2.72 16.72
CA GLY A 578 8.38 2.69 17.60
C GLY A 578 8.96 4.07 17.91
N VAL A 579 10.29 4.12 17.97
CA VAL A 579 11.12 5.26 18.37
C VAL A 579 12.18 5.54 17.31
N PRO A 580 12.76 6.75 17.24
CA PRO A 580 13.87 7.03 16.32
C PRO A 580 15.00 5.99 16.46
N GLU A 581 15.64 5.64 15.34
CA GLU A 581 16.75 4.65 15.32
C GLU A 581 17.97 5.12 16.13
N THR A 582 18.19 6.44 16.17
CA THR A 582 19.27 7.09 16.92
C THR A 582 18.71 8.16 17.86
N THR A 583 19.45 8.43 18.94
CA THR A 583 19.04 9.36 20.00
C THR A 583 19.48 10.81 19.73
N ASP A 584 20.55 10.99 18.96
CA ASP A 584 21.19 12.25 18.61
C ASP A 584 20.21 13.24 17.94
N LEU A 585 19.36 12.78 17.03
CA LEU A 585 18.39 13.63 16.35
C LEU A 585 17.44 14.32 17.33
N LEU A 586 16.87 13.57 18.28
CA LEU A 586 15.93 14.14 19.24
C LEU A 586 16.64 15.01 20.29
N ILE A 587 17.86 14.63 20.68
CA ILE A 587 18.70 15.43 21.61
C ILE A 587 19.07 16.77 20.97
N ASN A 588 19.52 16.77 19.72
CA ASN A 588 19.86 17.98 18.96
C ASN A 588 18.64 18.87 18.74
N PHE A 589 17.50 18.27 18.38
CA PHE A 589 16.23 18.98 18.26
C PHE A 589 15.82 19.65 19.58
N ARG A 590 15.96 18.95 20.71
CA ARG A 590 15.73 19.51 22.04
C ARG A 590 16.65 20.69 22.31
N HIS A 591 17.96 20.59 22.03
CA HIS A 591 18.90 21.70 22.24
C HIS A 591 18.49 22.96 21.46
N LEU A 592 18.05 22.78 20.21
CA LEU A 592 17.55 23.87 19.37
C LEU A 592 16.28 24.53 19.94
N VAL A 593 15.35 23.73 20.47
CA VAL A 593 14.16 24.25 21.18
C VAL A 593 14.58 25.01 22.45
N GLN A 594 15.50 24.46 23.24
CA GLN A 594 15.97 25.07 24.49
C GLN A 594 16.69 26.40 24.24
N GLU A 595 17.51 26.48 23.19
CA GLU A 595 18.24 27.70 22.81
C GLU A 595 17.28 28.85 22.47
N TYR A 596 16.18 28.56 21.76
CA TYR A 596 15.13 29.53 21.51
C TYR A 596 14.35 29.88 22.79
N ASN A 597 14.02 28.87 23.60
CA ASN A 597 13.28 29.09 24.85
C ASN A 597 14.03 29.96 25.85
N ASN A 598 15.37 29.94 25.87
CA ASN A 598 16.19 30.81 26.71
C ASN A 598 16.03 32.31 26.36
N GLN A 599 15.47 32.64 25.20
CA GLN A 599 15.20 34.01 24.76
C GLN A 599 13.77 34.46 25.11
N ASN A 600 12.90 33.52 25.50
CA ASN A 600 11.50 33.78 25.82
C ASN A 600 11.32 34.18 27.28
N PRO A 601 10.17 34.80 27.64
CA PRO A 601 9.85 35.11 29.04
C PRO A 601 9.88 33.86 29.94
N VAL A 602 10.41 33.98 31.15
CA VAL A 602 10.60 32.86 32.10
C VAL A 602 9.29 32.12 32.42
N ASP A 603 8.17 32.83 32.44
CA ASP A 603 6.84 32.27 32.77
C ASP A 603 6.10 31.67 31.56
N SER A 604 6.69 31.71 30.35
CA SER A 604 6.08 31.16 29.13
C SER A 604 6.24 29.63 29.08
N PRO A 605 5.14 28.84 29.15
CA PRO A 605 5.24 27.40 28.95
C PRO A 605 5.55 27.07 27.49
N THR A 606 6.35 26.03 27.26
CA THR A 606 6.50 25.45 25.92
C THR A 606 5.34 24.50 25.63
N LEU A 607 4.62 24.74 24.54
CA LEU A 607 3.55 23.84 24.10
C LEU A 607 4.16 22.64 23.38
N VAL A 608 3.93 21.43 23.87
CA VAL A 608 4.42 20.19 23.25
C VAL A 608 3.22 19.32 22.88
N HIS A 609 3.11 18.90 21.62
CA HIS A 609 2.03 18.03 21.19
C HIS A 609 2.50 16.98 20.18
N CYS A 610 1.72 15.90 20.09
CA CYS A 610 1.82 14.91 19.02
C CYS A 610 0.41 14.62 18.52
N SER A 611 -0.01 13.34 18.46
CA SER A 611 -1.41 12.98 18.23
C SER A 611 -2.23 13.08 19.52
N ALA A 612 -1.97 12.18 20.48
CA ALA A 612 -2.67 12.14 21.76
C ALA A 612 -2.09 13.11 22.81
N GLY A 613 -0.88 13.62 22.59
CA GLY A 613 -0.18 14.48 23.55
C GLY A 613 0.35 13.74 24.77
N VAL A 614 0.74 12.47 24.63
CA VAL A 614 1.19 11.62 25.76
C VAL A 614 2.45 10.82 25.48
N GLY A 615 2.53 10.11 24.35
CA GLY A 615 3.68 9.27 24.00
C GLY A 615 4.93 10.07 23.67
N ARG A 616 5.09 10.47 22.40
CA ARG A 616 6.23 11.28 21.92
C ARG A 616 6.40 12.58 22.73
N THR A 617 5.28 13.24 23.05
CA THR A 617 5.22 14.42 23.94
C THR A 617 5.83 14.15 25.30
N GLY A 618 5.48 13.05 25.96
CA GLY A 618 6.04 12.68 27.25
C GLY A 618 7.52 12.32 27.15
N THR A 619 7.93 11.65 26.07
CA THR A 619 9.33 11.36 25.81
C THR A 619 10.16 12.63 25.67
N PHE A 620 9.72 13.60 24.87
CA PHE A 620 10.45 14.87 24.70
C PHE A 620 10.58 15.66 26.01
N ILE A 621 9.48 15.82 26.76
CA ILE A 621 9.48 16.52 28.05
C ILE A 621 10.38 15.79 29.06
N ALA A 622 10.34 14.46 29.09
CA ALA A 622 11.20 13.68 29.98
C ALA A 622 12.69 13.84 29.65
N ILE A 623 13.09 13.79 28.37
CA ILE A 623 14.49 14.01 27.95
C ILE A 623 14.97 15.38 28.38
N ASP A 624 14.15 16.41 28.17
CA ASP A 624 14.53 17.77 28.54
C ASP A 624 14.84 17.89 30.05
N ARG A 625 13.95 17.34 30.88
CA ARG A 625 14.14 17.30 32.34
C ARG A 625 15.37 16.49 32.75
N LEU A 626 15.57 15.33 32.12
CA LEU A 626 16.67 14.42 32.45
C LEU A 626 18.02 15.04 32.10
N ILE A 627 18.14 15.72 30.97
CA ILE A 627 19.38 16.43 30.63
C ILE A 627 19.66 17.53 31.67
N GLN A 628 18.66 18.34 32.05
CA GLN A 628 18.85 19.36 33.08
C GLN A 628 19.21 18.74 34.45
N GLN A 629 18.64 17.59 34.79
CA GLN A 629 18.98 16.85 36.01
C GLN A 629 20.42 16.33 35.99
N ILE A 630 20.89 15.81 34.85
CA ILE A 630 22.29 15.38 34.65
C ILE A 630 23.23 16.57 34.81
N GLU A 631 22.91 17.70 34.17
CA GLU A 631 23.74 18.92 34.18
C GLU A 631 23.83 19.55 35.58
N MET A 632 22.73 19.55 36.34
CA MET A 632 22.63 20.27 37.61
C MET A 632 22.95 19.41 38.84
N GLU A 633 22.55 18.13 38.85
CA GLU A 633 22.64 17.25 40.02
C GLU A 633 23.64 16.10 39.84
N ASN A 634 24.13 15.86 38.62
CA ASN A 634 24.94 14.69 38.29
C ASN A 634 24.25 13.36 38.69
N THR A 635 22.91 13.35 38.63
CA THR A 635 22.05 12.19 38.88
C THR A 635 20.95 12.11 37.82
N VAL A 636 20.30 10.95 37.73
CA VAL A 636 19.23 10.66 36.78
C VAL A 636 18.14 9.89 37.51
N ASP A 637 16.89 10.30 37.34
CA ASP A 637 15.72 9.55 37.81
C ASP A 637 14.66 9.42 36.72
N VAL A 638 14.91 8.55 35.72
CA VAL A 638 13.97 8.35 34.60
C VAL A 638 12.60 7.91 35.12
N TYR A 639 12.57 6.94 36.05
CA TYR A 639 11.34 6.46 36.66
C TYR A 639 10.57 7.59 37.35
N GLY A 640 11.23 8.35 38.23
CA GLY A 640 10.62 9.44 38.98
C GLY A 640 10.11 10.57 38.08
N VAL A 641 10.85 10.92 37.02
CA VAL A 641 10.40 11.88 36.01
C VAL A 641 9.13 11.39 35.31
N VAL A 642 9.09 10.15 34.82
CA VAL A 642 7.90 9.63 34.13
C VAL A 642 6.72 9.48 35.09
N TYR A 643 6.97 9.05 36.33
CA TYR A 643 5.96 8.99 37.38
C TYR A 643 5.32 10.36 37.61
N ASP A 644 6.13 11.41 37.79
CA ASP A 644 5.67 12.78 37.99
C ASP A 644 4.89 13.31 36.77
N LEU A 645 5.35 13.02 35.55
CA LEU A 645 4.58 13.34 34.34
C LEU A 645 3.22 12.62 34.33
N ARG A 646 3.16 11.33 34.70
CA ARG A 646 1.91 10.57 34.79
C ARG A 646 0.97 11.06 35.89
N MET A 647 1.45 11.79 36.89
CA MET A 647 0.59 12.44 37.88
C MET A 647 -0.12 13.69 37.32
N HIS A 648 0.38 14.25 36.22
CA HIS A 648 -0.14 15.46 35.57
C HIS A 648 -0.96 15.16 34.31
N ARG A 649 -0.65 14.10 33.56
CA ARG A 649 -1.42 13.69 32.38
C ARG A 649 -1.36 12.17 32.22
N PRO A 650 -2.44 11.48 31.81
CA PRO A 650 -2.39 10.02 31.67
C PRO A 650 -1.40 9.57 30.62
N LEU A 651 -0.80 8.38 30.82
CA LEU A 651 -0.03 7.65 29.80
C LEU A 651 1.19 8.40 29.24
N MET A 652 1.72 9.42 29.95
CA MET A 652 2.96 10.07 29.55
C MET A 652 4.07 9.02 29.44
N VAL A 653 4.77 9.04 28.29
CA VAL A 653 5.63 7.93 27.83
C VAL A 653 4.78 6.67 27.71
N GLN A 654 4.18 6.48 26.53
CA GLN A 654 3.03 5.60 26.33
C GLN A 654 3.39 4.14 26.04
N THR A 655 4.60 3.88 25.55
CA THR A 655 5.07 2.53 25.22
C THR A 655 6.37 2.22 25.97
N GLU A 656 6.61 0.93 26.19
CA GLU A 656 7.88 0.45 26.75
C GLU A 656 9.06 0.89 25.87
N ASP A 657 8.95 0.78 24.55
CA ASP A 657 9.98 1.25 23.61
C ASP A 657 10.36 2.72 23.84
N GLN A 658 9.39 3.60 24.15
CA GLN A 658 9.66 4.99 24.47
C GLN A 658 10.40 5.15 25.80
N TYR A 659 10.09 4.31 26.79
CA TYR A 659 10.78 4.30 28.08
C TYR A 659 12.22 3.77 27.96
N VAL A 660 12.43 2.72 27.17
CA VAL A 660 13.77 2.22 26.84
C VAL A 660 14.56 3.27 26.06
N PHE A 661 13.92 3.93 25.10
CA PHE A 661 14.54 5.00 24.32
C PHE A 661 14.94 6.22 25.18
N LEU A 662 14.15 6.57 26.21
CA LEU A 662 14.56 7.59 27.19
C LEU A 662 15.86 7.21 27.91
N ASN A 663 15.95 5.97 28.37
CA ASN A 663 17.15 5.47 29.02
C ASN A 663 18.34 5.44 28.06
N GLN A 664 18.11 5.10 26.79
CA GLN A 664 19.14 5.14 25.75
C GLN A 664 19.62 6.58 25.50
N CYS A 665 18.72 7.55 25.43
CA CYS A 665 19.08 8.97 25.33
C CYS A 665 19.98 9.39 26.49
N VAL A 666 19.60 9.06 27.73
CA VAL A 666 20.42 9.37 28.91
C VAL A 666 21.81 8.73 28.81
N MET A 667 21.88 7.45 28.41
CA MET A 667 23.15 6.73 28.26
C MET A 667 24.08 7.43 27.25
N ASP A 668 23.52 7.88 26.13
CA ASP A 668 24.27 8.55 25.07
C ASP A 668 24.69 9.97 25.46
N ILE A 669 23.84 10.70 26.19
CA ILE A 669 24.19 12.01 26.78
C ILE A 669 25.38 11.87 27.73
N ILE A 670 25.32 10.90 28.66
CA ILE A 670 26.38 10.65 29.64
C ILE A 670 27.69 10.27 28.94
N ARG A 671 27.64 9.41 27.90
CA ARG A 671 28.81 9.08 27.08
C ARG A 671 29.41 10.31 26.42
N SER A 672 28.58 11.11 25.75
CA SER A 672 29.04 12.33 25.07
C SER A 672 29.72 13.32 26.02
N GLN A 673 29.25 13.43 27.28
CA GLN A 673 29.89 14.27 28.30
C GLN A 673 31.23 13.72 28.78
N LYS A 674 31.37 12.39 28.90
CA LYS A 674 32.65 11.75 29.23
C LYS A 674 33.69 11.99 28.14
N ASP A 675 33.29 11.85 26.87
CA ASP A 675 34.19 12.03 25.73
C ASP A 675 34.66 13.50 25.62
N LYS A 676 33.73 14.47 25.75
CA LYS A 676 34.09 15.90 25.82
C LYS A 676 35.03 16.22 26.98
N LYS A 677 34.85 15.59 28.15
CA LYS A 677 35.72 15.79 29.31
C LYS A 677 37.09 15.15 29.10
N ALA A 678 37.18 13.99 28.45
CA ALA A 678 38.44 13.37 28.07
C ALA A 678 39.21 14.25 27.07
N ASP A 679 38.55 14.77 26.04
CA ASP A 679 39.16 15.69 25.06
C ASP A 679 39.67 16.98 25.71
N LEU A 680 38.92 17.58 26.64
CA LEU A 680 39.36 18.73 27.42
C LEU A 680 40.56 18.40 28.33
N ILE A 681 40.63 17.21 28.91
CA ILE A 681 41.79 16.75 29.70
C ILE A 681 43.01 16.54 28.79
N TYR A 682 42.86 15.96 27.60
CA TYR A 682 43.94 15.82 26.64
C TYR A 682 44.41 17.18 26.12
N GLN A 683 43.50 18.12 25.84
CA GLN A 683 43.86 19.49 25.45
C GLN A 683 44.57 20.24 26.57
N ASN A 684 44.11 20.12 27.83
CA ASN A 684 44.79 20.73 28.98
C ASN A 684 46.12 20.06 29.31
N MET A 685 46.28 18.74 29.17
CA MET A 685 47.58 18.07 29.30
C MET A 685 48.54 18.49 28.20
N THR A 686 48.06 18.66 26.96
CA THR A 686 48.86 19.18 25.86
C THR A 686 49.26 20.64 26.11
N ALA A 687 48.36 21.46 26.65
CA ALA A 687 48.69 22.83 27.09
C ALA A 687 49.71 22.84 28.24
N MET A 688 49.59 21.97 29.25
CA MET A 688 50.56 21.85 30.33
C MET A 688 51.93 21.36 29.83
N ALA A 689 51.98 20.44 28.86
CA ALA A 689 53.22 20.00 28.21
C ALA A 689 53.89 21.10 27.35
N ILE A 690 53.13 22.10 26.91
CA ILE A 690 53.67 23.31 26.24
C ILE A 690 54.26 24.27 27.29
N TYR A 691 53.69 24.38 28.49
CA TYR A 691 54.23 25.22 29.57
C TYR A 691 55.42 24.58 30.32
N GLU A 692 55.55 23.26 30.35
CA GLU A 692 56.73 22.58 30.92
C GLU A 692 57.98 22.68 30.02
N ASN A 693 57.86 23.17 28.78
CA ASN A 693 58.99 23.42 27.87
C ASN A 693 59.50 24.87 27.88
N PHE A 694 59.02 25.72 28.78
CA PHE A 694 59.63 27.04 29.03
C PHE A 694 60.48 27.01 30.30
N THR A 695 61.76 26.71 30.13
CA THR A 695 62.78 27.14 31.10
C THR A 695 62.92 28.67 31.01
N PRO A 696 62.86 29.41 32.13
CA PRO A 696 62.95 30.87 32.09
C PRO A 696 64.39 31.29 31.81
N GLY A 697 64.61 31.96 30.68
CA GLY A 697 65.87 32.63 30.37
C GLY A 697 66.09 33.85 31.26
N PRO A 698 67.33 34.16 31.68
CA PRO A 698 67.62 35.26 32.59
C PRO A 698 67.74 36.56 31.79
N SER A 699 66.75 37.46 31.87
CA SER A 699 66.88 38.92 31.87
C SER A 699 65.59 39.63 31.45
N PHE A 700 65.40 40.83 32.01
CA PHE A 700 64.32 41.81 31.80
C PHE A 700 62.98 41.44 32.48
N GLY A 701 62.39 42.24 33.37
CA GLY A 701 62.68 43.56 33.92
C GLY A 701 61.51 43.95 34.82
N LYS A 702 61.78 44.56 35.97
CA LYS A 702 60.79 45.05 36.95
C LYS A 702 59.75 45.97 36.29
N ALA A 703 58.47 45.82 36.65
CA ALA A 703 57.68 46.85 37.35
C ALA A 703 56.16 46.55 37.38
N ASN A 704 55.61 46.55 38.61
CA ASN A 704 54.36 47.17 39.11
C ASN A 704 53.04 46.86 38.38
N GLY A 705 52.06 46.19 39.03
CA GLY A 705 51.04 46.81 39.91
C GLY A 705 49.74 47.01 39.10
N TYR A 706 48.49 46.80 39.54
CA TYR A 706 47.85 46.87 40.84
C TYR A 706 46.51 46.10 40.78
N HIS A 707 46.06 45.65 41.96
CA HIS A 707 44.65 45.40 42.30
C HIS A 707 43.72 46.56 41.92
N VAL A 708 42.50 46.28 41.45
CA VAL A 708 41.24 46.23 42.24
C VAL A 708 40.28 45.26 41.54
#